data_AF-A0A1W0B850-F1
#
_entry.id   AF-A0A1W0B850-F1
#
_cell.length_a   1.000
_cell.length_b   1.000
_cell.length_c   1.000
_cell.angle_alpha   90.00
_cell.angle_beta   90.00
_cell.angle_gamma   90.00
#
_symmetry.space_group_name_H-M   'P 1'
#
loop_
_entity.id
_entity.type
_entity.pdbx_description
1 polymer ?
#
loop_
_entity_poly.entity_id
_entity_poly.type
_entity_poly.pdbx_seq_one_letter_code
_entity_poly.pdbx_strand_id
1 'polypeptide(L)'
;MTTTQDTVSAKRFRGDPTDLEAAYFRWIQADSAAWASTDRAERILRHHLELAAERAPGTVSTKVYRPSDGGDLGAAIQIVNDDMPLLVDSVTSALSRLGADVAEVVHPVFDVVRDAAGQLREIAPRTGEDRGRVDGDSLAESWIHVQLAPSVPEEVLDRIEQALPQLLEDLRSVDEDTPAMVQALVSVAERLDRAAEWAADAEITESAELLRWLADGHFTVLGYSDFRLRRTAPTADAELALWPVPGTGLGVLRDGASADVQVPVLGPKRPVLRLANGSVDSLIPGAPDLYFVSVAEYATTDPGGAGASGDTVAQVRGEHVFVGTFTVTALHENILDIPVIARRVHQVIEWAGFELNSFSGQAMLEVMQTFPRAELFSTDARRLFETVSAVINLGLRRQIRLFLRQDARSGAVYCLVYMPNDRYSSQVRLRMQDILLNEFGGERIGYSARVTESELAVAYFTVYRGAGASPADLSEANRERIQEILFATTRTWADRLIAAAAGDSGISRTVATDYASAFPVSYQQEFEPERALAELRRLDALAEGDIDTSVYRNAGSPPGEWRFTLYVAGAGVSLSRVLPVLHSLGVEMVDERPYQLVLPDGRQRWIYDFALRVPPALLRNALDPELEANLDSGADAEHGVAARFSAAVSSMWFGDAEVDGLNELVLRAGLNWRQVVVLRAYAKYLQQARFAYTKDSIARVLLANPMMARGFTELFEAYFDPERVNSDSAEPAADISRRLEAEIDAVVSLDADRILRAFLALISATLRTNHFRRDAAGTAPRCLSLKFDPQRIDLLPQPRPRFEIFVYSPRVEGVHLRFGAVARGGLRWSDRLEDFR
;
A
#
# COMPACT_ATOMS: atom_id res chain seq x y z
N MET A 1 -27.76 33.55 53.61
CA MET A 1 -27.46 32.24 54.23
C MET A 1 -28.52 31.28 53.76
N THR A 2 -28.13 30.28 52.94
CA THR A 2 -28.92 29.09 52.50
C THR A 2 -30.36 29.38 52.05
N THR A 3 -30.68 29.39 50.76
CA THR A 3 -31.14 28.25 49.90
C THR A 3 -31.49 28.98 48.57
N THR A 4 -31.13 28.57 47.36
CA THR A 4 -31.64 27.41 46.60
C THR A 4 -30.67 27.09 45.46
N GLN A 5 -30.16 25.86 45.42
CA GLN A 5 -29.67 25.23 44.19
C GLN A 5 -30.89 24.83 43.38
N ASP A 6 -31.09 25.41 42.21
CA ASP A 6 -31.93 24.81 41.17
C ASP A 6 -31.00 24.18 40.12
N THR A 7 -30.67 22.93 40.37
CA THR A 7 -30.15 21.96 39.41
C THR A 7 -31.14 21.83 38.25
N VAL A 8 -30.70 22.19 37.04
CA VAL A 8 -31.42 21.87 35.80
C VAL A 8 -31.43 20.34 35.64
N SER A 9 -32.62 19.78 35.56
CA SER A 9 -32.86 18.33 35.55
C SER A 9 -32.55 17.72 34.18
N ALA A 10 -31.48 16.94 34.10
CA ALA A 10 -31.17 16.05 32.97
C ALA A 10 -32.21 14.92 32.84
N LYS A 11 -33.22 15.11 31.97
CA LYS A 11 -34.09 14.02 31.50
C LYS A 11 -34.58 14.27 30.06
N ARG A 12 -34.17 13.34 29.19
CA ARG A 12 -34.73 12.94 27.88
C ARG A 12 -34.23 13.68 26.63
N PHE A 13 -33.18 13.10 26.04
CA PHE A 13 -33.01 13.07 24.58
C PHE A 13 -34.25 12.39 23.95
N ARG A 14 -35.16 13.21 23.43
CA ARG A 14 -36.07 12.93 22.31
C ARG A 14 -36.98 14.14 22.11
N GLY A 15 -36.62 15.01 21.15
CA GLY A 15 -37.61 15.68 20.30
C GLY A 15 -37.98 17.13 20.59
N ASP A 16 -37.34 17.85 21.51
CA ASP A 16 -37.62 19.28 21.70
C ASP A 16 -36.47 20.18 21.18
N PRO A 17 -36.66 20.94 20.08
CA PRO A 17 -35.63 21.82 19.51
C PRO A 17 -35.30 23.06 20.38
N THR A 18 -35.90 23.17 21.58
CA THR A 18 -35.65 24.24 22.57
C THR A 18 -34.60 23.90 23.63
N ASP A 19 -34.13 22.64 23.72
CA ASP A 19 -33.04 22.26 24.64
C ASP A 19 -31.67 22.71 24.06
N LEU A 20 -30.93 23.52 24.83
CA LEU A 20 -29.68 24.16 24.40
C LEU A 20 -28.59 23.13 24.09
N GLU A 21 -28.48 22.06 24.88
CA GLU A 21 -27.51 20.98 24.64
C GLU A 21 -27.85 20.21 23.36
N ALA A 22 -29.13 19.91 23.16
CA ALA A 22 -29.61 19.26 21.94
C ALA A 22 -29.43 20.13 20.70
N ALA A 23 -29.57 21.46 20.83
CA ALA A 23 -29.30 22.40 19.75
C ALA A 23 -27.80 22.51 19.45
N TYR A 24 -26.96 22.49 20.48
CA TYR A 24 -25.51 22.56 20.35
C TYR A 24 -24.95 21.36 19.55
N PHE A 25 -25.45 20.15 19.80
CA PHE A 25 -25.01 18.92 19.13
C PHE A 25 -25.90 18.46 17.96
N ARG A 26 -26.82 19.30 17.47
CA ARG A 26 -27.88 18.95 16.51
C ARG A 26 -27.39 18.26 15.23
N TRP A 27 -26.18 18.57 14.76
CA TRP A 27 -25.63 18.10 13.48
C TRP A 27 -24.72 16.87 13.59
N ILE A 28 -24.42 16.38 14.80
CA ILE A 28 -23.56 15.21 15.00
C ILE A 28 -24.44 13.95 15.00
N GLN A 29 -24.22 13.05 14.03
CA GLN A 29 -24.96 11.79 13.96
C GLN A 29 -24.57 10.82 15.09
N ALA A 30 -25.59 10.18 15.65
CA ALA A 30 -25.54 9.27 16.78
C ALA A 30 -24.94 7.87 16.47
N ASP A 31 -24.05 7.70 15.51
CA ASP A 31 -23.50 6.36 15.15
C ASP A 31 -22.07 6.10 15.66
N SER A 32 -21.43 7.06 16.32
CA SER A 32 -20.16 6.82 17.02
C SER A 32 -20.43 6.35 18.45
N ALA A 33 -19.90 5.19 18.89
CA ALA A 33 -20.02 4.75 20.29
C ALA A 33 -19.51 5.77 21.36
N ALA A 34 -18.93 6.91 20.95
CA ALA A 34 -18.42 7.99 21.78
C ALA A 34 -19.48 8.93 22.41
N TRP A 35 -20.66 9.12 21.82
CA TRP A 35 -21.69 10.04 22.39
C TRP A 35 -22.53 9.39 23.49
N ALA A 36 -22.39 8.07 23.70
CA ALA A 36 -23.08 7.34 24.76
C ALA A 36 -22.61 7.74 26.18
N SER A 37 -21.56 8.55 26.29
CA SER A 37 -21.16 9.22 27.54
C SER A 37 -21.74 10.64 27.56
N THR A 38 -22.94 10.81 28.11
CA THR A 38 -23.60 12.11 28.35
C THR A 38 -22.66 13.13 29.02
N ASP A 39 -21.69 12.63 29.79
CA ASP A 39 -20.71 13.39 30.53
C ASP A 39 -19.75 14.19 29.62
N ARG A 40 -19.28 13.67 28.47
CA ARG A 40 -18.38 14.45 27.57
C ARG A 40 -19.07 15.65 26.92
N ALA A 41 -20.31 15.47 26.47
CA ALA A 41 -21.10 16.53 25.83
C ALA A 41 -21.38 17.68 26.80
N GLU A 42 -21.77 17.35 28.03
CA GLU A 42 -22.00 18.32 29.11
C GLU A 42 -20.73 19.13 29.41
N ARG A 43 -19.56 18.48 29.45
CA ARG A 43 -18.27 19.18 29.68
C ARG A 43 -17.91 20.15 28.56
N ILE A 44 -18.08 19.74 27.30
CA ILE A 44 -17.82 20.62 26.14
C ILE A 44 -18.71 21.86 26.22
N LEU A 45 -20.02 21.67 26.43
CA LEU A 45 -20.98 22.75 26.52
C LEU A 45 -20.69 23.70 27.69
N ARG A 46 -20.40 23.15 28.87
CA ARG A 46 -20.07 23.95 30.07
C ARG A 46 -18.85 24.85 29.84
N HIS A 47 -17.76 24.30 29.32
CA HIS A 47 -16.57 25.09 29.02
C HIS A 47 -16.81 26.14 27.94
N HIS A 48 -17.69 25.86 26.97
CA HIS A 48 -18.04 26.84 25.95
C HIS A 48 -18.90 27.98 26.53
N LEU A 49 -19.83 27.67 27.44
CA LEU A 49 -20.61 28.66 28.17
C LEU A 49 -19.72 29.56 29.04
N GLU A 50 -18.70 28.98 29.69
CA GLU A 50 -17.69 29.72 30.45
C GLU A 50 -16.90 30.69 29.55
N LEU A 51 -16.46 30.24 28.37
CA LEU A 51 -15.79 31.08 27.38
C LEU A 51 -16.70 32.19 26.84
N ALA A 52 -17.98 31.90 26.64
CA ALA A 52 -18.96 32.83 26.09
C ALA A 52 -19.53 33.81 27.12
N ALA A 53 -19.25 33.64 28.42
CA ALA A 53 -19.87 34.42 29.48
C ALA A 53 -19.63 35.93 29.31
N GLU A 54 -18.41 36.33 28.93
CA GLU A 54 -18.00 37.70 28.73
C GLU A 54 -17.34 37.88 27.36
N ARG A 55 -17.98 38.65 26.47
CA ARG A 55 -17.44 39.02 25.15
C ARG A 55 -18.07 40.33 24.71
N ALA A 56 -17.25 41.30 24.28
CA ALA A 56 -17.77 42.50 23.65
C ALA A 56 -18.21 42.20 22.19
N PRO A 57 -19.35 42.72 21.71
CA PRO A 57 -19.69 42.66 20.29
C PRO A 57 -18.53 43.21 19.44
N GLY A 58 -18.21 42.57 18.31
CA GLY A 58 -17.05 42.98 17.51
C GLY A 58 -15.72 42.30 17.87
N THR A 59 -15.66 41.51 18.95
CA THR A 59 -14.43 40.84 19.42
C THR A 59 -14.54 39.32 19.35
N VAL A 60 -13.42 38.61 19.41
CA VAL A 60 -13.39 37.15 19.37
C VAL A 60 -12.88 36.59 20.69
N SER A 61 -13.54 35.56 21.21
CA SER A 61 -13.07 34.81 22.37
C SER A 61 -12.61 33.42 21.93
N THR A 62 -11.33 33.12 22.07
CA THR A 62 -10.75 31.81 21.74
C THR A 62 -10.13 31.17 22.98
N LYS A 63 -10.20 29.84 23.06
CA LYS A 63 -9.49 29.06 24.08
C LYS A 63 -8.93 27.78 23.48
N VAL A 64 -7.63 27.56 23.65
CA VAL A 64 -6.96 26.30 23.32
C VAL A 64 -6.78 25.49 24.60
N TYR A 65 -7.23 24.24 24.57
CA TYR A 65 -7.13 23.27 25.67
C TYR A 65 -6.00 22.29 25.36
N ARG A 66 -5.13 22.04 26.34
CA ARG A 66 -4.00 21.10 26.21
C ARG A 66 -4.26 19.83 27.02
N PRO A 67 -3.75 18.67 26.58
CA PRO A 67 -3.78 17.46 27.40
C PRO A 67 -3.08 17.61 28.75
N SER A 68 -2.05 18.45 28.83
CA SER A 68 -1.26 18.73 30.04
C SER A 68 -1.93 19.66 31.05
N ASP A 69 -2.97 20.40 30.65
CA ASP A 69 -3.70 21.32 31.53
C ASP A 69 -4.49 20.56 32.63
N GLY A 70 -4.51 19.22 32.58
CA GLY A 70 -5.33 18.39 33.46
C GLY A 70 -6.83 18.54 33.22
N GLY A 71 -7.21 19.22 32.13
CA GLY A 71 -8.59 19.47 31.74
C GLY A 71 -9.24 18.27 31.05
N ASP A 72 -10.54 18.13 31.22
CA ASP A 72 -11.30 16.94 30.80
C ASP A 72 -11.60 16.85 29.29
N LEU A 73 -11.13 17.83 28.49
CA LEU A 73 -11.38 17.94 27.04
C LEU A 73 -10.20 17.47 26.16
N GLY A 74 -9.01 17.31 26.74
CA GLY A 74 -7.78 17.01 25.97
C GLY A 74 -7.41 18.14 25.00
N ALA A 75 -6.79 17.79 23.87
CA ALA A 75 -6.42 18.75 22.82
C ALA A 75 -7.68 19.24 22.06
N ALA A 76 -8.10 20.48 22.33
CA ALA A 76 -9.30 21.06 21.73
C ALA A 76 -9.23 22.59 21.61
N ILE A 77 -10.12 23.16 20.79
CA ILE A 77 -10.25 24.61 20.60
C ILE A 77 -11.72 24.97 20.76
N GLN A 78 -12.00 26.07 21.46
CA GLN A 78 -13.32 26.69 21.49
C GLN A 78 -13.23 28.15 21.03
N ILE A 79 -14.20 28.58 20.24
CA ILE A 79 -14.26 29.90 19.61
C ILE A 79 -15.69 30.41 19.74
N VAL A 80 -15.84 31.63 20.27
CA VAL A 80 -17.09 32.39 20.27
C VAL A 80 -16.86 33.66 19.47
N ASN A 81 -17.59 33.79 18.36
CA ASN A 81 -17.47 34.94 17.46
C ASN A 81 -18.85 35.39 16.96
N ASP A 82 -18.94 36.60 16.43
CA ASP A 82 -20.10 37.03 15.64
C ASP A 82 -20.27 36.08 14.43
N ASP A 83 -21.51 35.76 14.07
CA ASP A 83 -21.78 34.89 12.93
C ASP A 83 -21.38 35.57 11.62
N MET A 84 -20.43 34.98 10.89
CA MET A 84 -19.94 35.48 9.60
C MET A 84 -19.60 34.33 8.65
N PRO A 85 -19.69 34.52 7.33
CA PRO A 85 -19.34 33.49 6.35
C PRO A 85 -17.90 32.99 6.50
N LEU A 86 -17.62 31.77 6.01
CA LEU A 86 -16.28 31.13 5.99
C LEU A 86 -15.62 30.85 7.35
N LEU A 87 -16.29 31.05 8.49
CA LEU A 87 -15.72 30.80 9.81
C LEU A 87 -15.14 29.38 9.97
N VAL A 88 -15.97 28.35 9.77
CA VAL A 88 -15.56 26.95 9.95
C VAL A 88 -14.49 26.55 8.94
N ASP A 89 -14.62 26.96 7.68
CA ASP A 89 -13.66 26.67 6.61
C ASP A 89 -12.29 27.30 6.91
N SER A 90 -12.27 28.55 7.38
CA SER A 90 -11.04 29.26 7.76
C SER A 90 -10.33 28.56 8.92
N VAL A 91 -11.07 28.19 9.96
CA VAL A 91 -10.51 27.52 11.14
C VAL A 91 -9.96 26.15 10.76
N THR A 92 -10.75 25.32 10.07
CA THR A 92 -10.34 23.97 9.69
C THR A 92 -9.16 23.97 8.71
N SER A 93 -9.17 24.88 7.73
CA SER A 93 -8.03 25.04 6.81
C SER A 93 -6.77 25.51 7.53
N ALA A 94 -6.88 26.41 8.52
CA ALA A 94 -5.73 26.87 9.29
C ALA A 94 -5.12 25.76 10.16
N LEU A 95 -5.97 24.95 10.79
CA LEU A 95 -5.53 23.81 11.59
C LEU A 95 -4.79 22.77 10.74
N SER A 96 -5.33 22.43 9.57
CA SER A 96 -4.67 21.52 8.64
C SER A 96 -3.31 22.05 8.19
N ARG A 97 -3.18 23.36 7.89
CA ARG A 97 -1.90 24.00 7.52
C ARG A 97 -0.87 23.98 8.65
N LEU A 98 -1.32 24.13 9.89
CA LEU A 98 -0.44 24.06 11.07
C LEU A 98 -0.05 22.62 11.43
N GLY A 99 -0.61 21.61 10.76
CA GLY A 99 -0.32 20.19 10.98
C GLY A 99 -1.14 19.58 12.12
N ALA A 100 -2.32 20.13 12.41
CA ALA A 100 -3.24 19.59 13.39
C ALA A 100 -4.36 18.79 12.72
N ASP A 101 -4.46 17.50 13.08
CA ASP A 101 -5.53 16.64 12.63
C ASP A 101 -6.81 16.91 13.44
N VAL A 102 -7.89 17.24 12.73
CA VAL A 102 -9.21 17.52 13.31
C VAL A 102 -9.99 16.21 13.44
N ALA A 103 -10.41 15.89 14.68
CA ALA A 103 -11.22 14.72 14.97
C ALA A 103 -12.73 15.00 14.90
N GLU A 104 -13.15 16.18 15.35
CA GLU A 104 -14.57 16.55 15.47
C GLU A 104 -14.75 18.06 15.39
N VAL A 105 -15.82 18.53 14.74
CA VAL A 105 -16.19 19.95 14.68
C VAL A 105 -17.65 20.09 15.09
N VAL A 106 -17.92 20.98 16.04
CA VAL A 106 -19.27 21.33 16.51
C VAL A 106 -19.45 22.82 16.31
N HIS A 107 -20.44 23.22 15.52
CA HIS A 107 -20.68 24.62 15.14
C HIS A 107 -22.18 24.93 15.14
N PRO A 108 -22.78 25.20 16.31
CA PRO A 108 -24.08 25.85 16.39
C PRO A 108 -23.99 27.36 16.19
N VAL A 109 -25.07 27.94 15.65
CA VAL A 109 -25.31 29.38 15.64
C VAL A 109 -26.44 29.70 16.61
N PHE A 110 -26.20 30.65 17.50
CA PHE A 110 -27.16 31.08 18.52
C PHE A 110 -27.52 32.55 18.34
N ASP A 111 -28.77 32.90 18.64
CA ASP A 111 -29.17 34.29 18.85
C ASP A 111 -28.94 34.62 20.33
N VAL A 112 -28.12 35.62 20.60
CA VAL A 112 -27.72 36.01 21.97
C VAL A 112 -28.08 37.45 22.28
N VAL A 113 -28.39 37.72 23.54
CA VAL A 113 -28.54 39.08 24.08
C VAL A 113 -27.45 39.31 25.11
N ARG A 114 -26.65 40.36 24.93
CA ARG A 114 -25.58 40.78 25.85
C ARG A 114 -25.86 42.16 26.42
N ASP A 115 -25.30 42.46 27.57
CA ASP A 115 -25.32 43.83 28.11
C ASP A 115 -24.14 44.68 27.67
N ALA A 116 -24.15 45.96 28.08
CA ALA A 116 -23.09 46.92 27.74
C ALA A 116 -21.69 46.55 28.26
N ALA A 117 -21.58 45.60 29.21
CA ALA A 117 -20.31 45.07 29.69
C ALA A 117 -19.91 43.77 28.96
N GLY A 118 -20.69 43.32 27.97
CA GLY A 118 -20.42 42.10 27.20
C GLY A 118 -20.89 40.81 27.88
N GLN A 119 -21.64 40.90 28.99
CA GLN A 119 -22.11 39.72 29.72
C GLN A 119 -23.31 39.08 29.01
N LEU A 120 -23.26 37.76 28.83
CA LEU A 120 -24.34 36.97 28.20
C LEU A 120 -25.58 36.94 29.10
N ARG A 121 -26.73 37.41 28.60
CA ARG A 121 -28.02 37.40 29.32
C ARG A 121 -28.97 36.32 28.85
N GLU A 122 -29.13 36.20 27.54
CA GLU A 122 -30.04 35.24 26.93
C GLU A 122 -29.35 34.57 25.74
N ILE A 123 -29.64 33.28 25.54
CA ILE A 123 -29.15 32.47 24.43
C ILE A 123 -30.31 31.62 23.91
N ALA A 124 -30.55 31.67 22.60
CA ALA A 124 -31.59 30.91 21.94
C ALA A 124 -31.02 30.20 20.69
N PRO A 125 -31.41 28.94 20.43
CA PRO A 125 -30.99 28.24 19.22
C PRO A 125 -31.62 28.89 17.99
N ARG A 126 -30.79 29.20 16.99
CA ARG A 126 -31.27 29.75 15.73
C ARG A 126 -31.92 28.63 14.90
N THR A 127 -33.24 28.67 14.74
CA THR A 127 -34.00 27.74 13.87
C THR A 127 -34.26 28.41 12.52
N GLY A 128 -34.01 27.71 11.42
CA GLY A 128 -34.02 28.28 10.06
C GLY A 128 -35.30 29.04 9.65
N GLU A 129 -35.09 29.96 8.69
CA GLU A 129 -36.01 30.87 7.96
C GLU A 129 -37.04 31.72 8.70
N ASP A 130 -37.36 31.46 9.98
CA ASP A 130 -38.12 32.43 10.76
C ASP A 130 -37.18 33.52 11.29
N ARG A 131 -37.10 34.65 10.56
CA ARG A 131 -36.68 35.96 11.09
C ARG A 131 -37.72 36.49 12.10
N GLY A 132 -38.22 35.62 12.97
CA GLY A 132 -39.09 35.93 14.08
C GLY A 132 -38.28 36.72 15.08
N ARG A 133 -38.25 38.04 14.88
CA ARG A 133 -37.68 39.04 15.78
C ARG A 133 -37.99 38.64 17.23
N VAL A 134 -36.97 38.22 17.96
CA VAL A 134 -36.89 38.56 19.38
C VAL A 134 -36.75 40.08 19.39
N ASP A 135 -37.71 40.77 20.00
CA ASP A 135 -37.73 42.23 20.07
C ASP A 135 -36.45 42.73 20.80
N GLY A 136 -35.56 43.42 20.07
CA GLY A 136 -34.45 44.22 20.59
C GLY A 136 -33.10 43.51 20.79
N ASP A 137 -32.02 44.06 20.20
CA ASP A 137 -30.59 43.82 20.47
C ASP A 137 -30.04 42.37 20.47
N SER A 138 -30.73 41.40 19.84
CA SER A 138 -30.17 40.06 19.64
C SER A 138 -29.11 40.02 18.52
N LEU A 139 -27.92 39.47 18.80
CA LEU A 139 -26.84 39.24 17.84
C LEU A 139 -26.70 37.74 17.54
N ALA A 140 -26.38 37.41 16.28
CA ALA A 140 -26.04 36.03 15.92
C ALA A 140 -24.59 35.73 16.29
N GLU A 141 -24.35 34.68 17.07
CA GLU A 141 -23.03 34.19 17.43
C GLU A 141 -22.80 32.78 16.91
N SER A 142 -21.63 32.59 16.30
CA SER A 142 -21.10 31.29 15.90
C SER A 142 -20.23 30.73 17.02
N TRP A 143 -20.64 29.60 17.58
CA TRP A 143 -19.92 28.91 18.65
C TRP A 143 -19.26 27.67 18.05
N ILE A 144 -17.93 27.65 17.95
CA ILE A 144 -17.19 26.59 17.26
C ILE A 144 -16.32 25.83 18.27
N HIS A 145 -16.56 24.54 18.42
CA HIS A 145 -15.68 23.62 19.12
C HIS A 145 -15.00 22.70 18.12
N VAL A 146 -13.68 22.60 18.21
CA VAL A 146 -12.88 21.69 17.40
C VAL A 146 -12.12 20.75 18.32
N GLN A 147 -12.42 19.45 18.25
CA GLN A 147 -11.62 18.43 18.89
C GLN A 147 -10.46 18.05 17.97
N LEU A 148 -9.24 18.08 18.50
CA LEU A 148 -8.04 17.65 17.80
C LEU A 148 -7.68 16.21 18.16
N ALA A 149 -6.92 15.55 17.29
CA ALA A 149 -6.36 14.24 17.58
C ALA A 149 -5.43 14.29 18.80
N PRO A 150 -5.41 13.27 19.68
CA PRO A 150 -4.51 13.24 20.84
C PRO A 150 -3.01 13.27 20.47
N SER A 151 -2.67 12.98 19.22
CA SER A 151 -1.30 12.97 18.69
C SER A 151 -0.77 14.35 18.32
N VAL A 152 -1.57 15.41 18.37
CA VAL A 152 -1.14 16.77 18.04
C VAL A 152 -0.13 17.28 19.09
N PRO A 153 1.11 17.63 18.72
CA PRO A 153 2.12 18.13 19.67
C PRO A 153 1.74 19.49 20.28
N GLU A 154 2.21 19.76 21.50
CA GLU A 154 1.94 21.03 22.19
C GLU A 154 2.52 22.24 21.44
N GLU A 155 3.65 22.08 20.75
CA GLU A 155 4.23 23.15 19.92
C GLU A 155 3.29 23.55 18.76
N VAL A 156 2.45 22.62 18.29
CA VAL A 156 1.42 22.93 17.29
C VAL A 156 0.28 23.71 17.94
N LEU A 157 -0.14 23.33 19.16
CA LEU A 157 -1.18 24.02 19.91
C LEU A 157 -0.79 25.47 20.24
N ASP A 158 0.48 25.72 20.61
CA ASP A 158 0.98 27.07 20.87
C ASP A 158 0.95 27.95 19.61
N ARG A 159 1.31 27.38 18.45
CA ARG A 159 1.20 28.09 17.16
C ARG A 159 -0.26 28.38 16.80
N ILE A 160 -1.18 27.46 17.08
CA ILE A 160 -2.62 27.67 16.88
C ILE A 160 -3.12 28.81 17.78
N GLU A 161 -2.79 28.80 19.06
CA GLU A 161 -3.23 29.84 20.01
C GLU A 161 -2.76 31.24 19.60
N GLN A 162 -1.54 31.34 19.06
CA GLN A 162 -0.99 32.61 18.56
C GLN A 162 -1.61 33.06 17.24
N ALA A 163 -1.91 32.14 16.32
CA ALA A 163 -2.33 32.47 14.97
C ALA A 163 -3.84 32.71 14.81
N LEU A 164 -4.65 32.02 15.60
CA LEU A 164 -6.11 31.99 15.44
C LEU A 164 -6.80 33.35 15.65
N PRO A 165 -6.43 34.19 16.65
CA PRO A 165 -7.06 35.50 16.83
C PRO A 165 -6.89 36.42 15.62
N GLN A 166 -5.67 36.48 15.07
CA GLN A 166 -5.37 37.30 13.89
C GLN A 166 -6.16 36.82 12.66
N LEU A 167 -6.24 35.50 12.44
CA LEU A 167 -7.02 34.92 11.34
C LEU A 167 -8.50 35.32 11.40
N LEU A 168 -9.09 35.35 12.60
CA LEU A 168 -10.50 35.69 12.81
C LEU A 168 -10.75 37.20 12.66
N GLU A 169 -9.78 38.04 13.01
CA GLU A 169 -9.80 39.49 12.74
C GLU A 169 -9.66 39.80 11.24
N ASP A 170 -8.77 39.08 10.54
CA ASP A 170 -8.63 39.18 9.09
C ASP A 170 -9.94 38.75 8.40
N LEU A 171 -10.57 37.65 8.82
CA LEU A 171 -11.85 37.19 8.29
C LEU A 171 -12.98 38.22 8.52
N ARG A 172 -13.01 38.87 9.68
CA ARG A 172 -13.97 39.95 9.95
C ARG A 172 -13.77 41.13 8.99
N SER A 173 -12.52 41.51 8.74
CA SER A 173 -12.21 42.56 7.76
C SER A 173 -12.67 42.18 6.35
N VAL A 174 -12.57 40.90 5.99
CA VAL A 174 -13.11 40.36 4.73
C VAL A 174 -14.64 40.49 4.68
N ASP A 175 -15.35 40.08 5.73
CA ASP A 175 -16.82 40.15 5.79
C ASP A 175 -17.31 41.60 5.67
N GLU A 176 -16.72 42.52 6.45
CA GLU A 176 -17.04 43.95 6.41
C GLU A 176 -16.77 44.60 5.04
N ASP A 177 -15.67 44.23 4.38
CA ASP A 177 -15.29 44.77 3.07
C ASP A 177 -15.97 44.06 1.88
N THR A 178 -16.64 42.93 2.10
CA THR A 178 -17.23 42.11 1.02
C THR A 178 -18.15 42.92 0.09
N PRO A 179 -19.08 43.77 0.60
CA PRO A 179 -19.91 44.61 -0.27
C PRO A 179 -19.08 45.55 -1.17
N ALA A 180 -17.99 46.12 -0.64
CA ALA A 180 -17.12 47.02 -1.40
C ALA A 180 -16.29 46.26 -2.45
N MET A 181 -15.83 45.05 -2.12
CA MET A 181 -15.09 44.18 -3.04
C MET A 181 -15.98 43.67 -4.19
N VAL A 182 -17.22 43.28 -3.92
CA VAL A 182 -18.21 42.90 -4.94
C VAL A 182 -18.52 44.10 -5.84
N GLN A 183 -18.72 45.29 -5.26
CA GLN A 183 -18.91 46.51 -6.05
C GLN A 183 -17.70 46.84 -6.93
N ALA A 184 -16.48 46.55 -6.47
CA ALA A 184 -15.26 46.72 -7.26
C ALA A 184 -15.23 45.77 -8.47
N LEU A 185 -15.64 44.50 -8.33
CA LEU A 185 -15.79 43.57 -9.46
C LEU A 185 -16.75 44.13 -10.52
N VAL A 186 -17.94 44.57 -10.09
CA VAL A 186 -18.96 45.15 -10.97
C VAL A 186 -18.43 46.42 -11.66
N SER A 187 -17.76 47.30 -10.92
CA SER A 187 -17.19 48.53 -11.47
C SER A 187 -16.09 48.27 -12.51
N VAL A 188 -15.24 47.25 -12.28
CA VAL A 188 -14.25 46.82 -13.27
C VAL A 188 -14.93 46.24 -14.50
N ALA A 189 -15.97 45.42 -14.35
CA ALA A 189 -16.74 44.89 -15.47
C ALA A 189 -17.37 45.99 -16.33
N GLU A 190 -17.95 47.02 -15.72
CA GLU A 190 -18.49 48.18 -16.45
C GLU A 190 -17.39 48.98 -17.18
N ARG A 191 -16.17 49.06 -16.63
CA ARG A 191 -15.02 49.66 -17.32
C ARG A 191 -14.63 48.85 -18.54
N LEU A 192 -14.65 47.52 -18.45
CA LEU A 192 -14.36 46.62 -19.57
C LEU A 192 -15.41 46.74 -20.67
N ASP A 193 -16.71 46.80 -20.36
CA ASP A 193 -17.77 47.01 -21.37
C ASP A 193 -17.51 48.29 -22.19
N ARG A 194 -17.22 49.41 -21.52
CA ARG A 194 -16.91 50.67 -22.20
C ARG A 194 -15.66 50.55 -23.09
N ALA A 195 -14.65 49.81 -22.63
CA ALA A 195 -13.46 49.56 -23.43
C ALA A 195 -13.76 48.66 -24.65
N ALA A 196 -14.64 47.67 -24.50
CA ALA A 196 -15.06 46.77 -25.58
C ALA A 196 -15.78 47.52 -26.71
N GLU A 197 -16.57 48.55 -26.40
CA GLU A 197 -17.23 49.42 -27.40
C GLU A 197 -16.23 50.08 -28.36
N TRP A 198 -15.01 50.38 -27.89
CA TRP A 198 -13.97 51.02 -28.70
C TRP A 198 -13.01 50.02 -29.35
N ALA A 199 -12.72 48.90 -28.67
CA ALA A 199 -11.76 47.90 -29.13
C ALA A 199 -12.35 46.83 -30.07
N ALA A 200 -13.68 46.64 -30.06
CA ALA A 200 -14.39 45.59 -30.80
C ALA A 200 -13.82 44.17 -30.56
N ASP A 201 -13.33 43.92 -29.35
CA ASP A 201 -12.72 42.65 -28.95
C ASP A 201 -13.67 41.84 -28.07
N ALA A 202 -14.07 40.66 -28.56
CA ALA A 202 -14.96 39.73 -27.85
C ALA A 202 -14.36 39.23 -26.53
N GLU A 203 -13.02 39.19 -26.39
CA GLU A 203 -12.36 38.78 -25.15
C GLU A 203 -12.62 39.76 -23.99
N ILE A 204 -12.78 41.06 -24.29
CA ILE A 204 -13.07 42.09 -23.28
C ILE A 204 -14.50 41.95 -22.75
N THR A 205 -15.47 41.75 -23.64
CA THR A 205 -16.88 41.55 -23.27
C THR A 205 -17.04 40.31 -22.38
N GLU A 206 -16.43 39.19 -22.75
CA GLU A 206 -16.48 37.96 -21.95
C GLU A 206 -15.78 38.10 -20.61
N SER A 207 -14.67 38.85 -20.56
CA SER A 207 -14.00 39.15 -19.29
C SER A 207 -14.92 39.96 -18.37
N ALA A 208 -15.70 40.90 -18.91
CA ALA A 208 -16.70 41.65 -18.14
C ALA A 208 -17.84 40.75 -17.65
N GLU A 209 -18.35 39.85 -18.49
CA GLU A 209 -19.35 38.84 -18.10
C GLU A 209 -18.83 37.91 -16.99
N LEU A 210 -17.57 37.46 -17.10
CA LEU A 210 -16.94 36.65 -16.07
C LEU A 210 -16.88 37.40 -14.72
N LEU A 211 -16.48 38.68 -14.71
CA LEU A 211 -16.44 39.46 -13.48
C LEU A 211 -17.83 39.63 -12.85
N ARG A 212 -18.88 39.77 -13.66
CA ARG A 212 -20.28 39.80 -13.17
C ARG A 212 -20.69 38.45 -12.61
N TRP A 213 -20.35 37.36 -13.30
CA TRP A 213 -20.61 36.01 -12.82
C TRP A 213 -19.93 35.76 -11.47
N LEU A 214 -18.65 36.16 -11.32
CA LEU A 214 -17.94 36.10 -10.03
C LEU A 214 -18.65 36.91 -8.94
N ALA A 215 -19.13 38.12 -9.26
CA ALA A 215 -19.87 38.98 -8.34
C ALA A 215 -21.26 38.42 -7.95
N ASP A 216 -21.87 37.58 -8.80
CA ASP A 216 -23.18 36.96 -8.61
C ASP A 216 -23.11 35.67 -7.76
N GLY A 217 -22.29 35.66 -6.70
CA GLY A 217 -22.20 34.55 -5.75
C GLY A 217 -21.41 33.31 -6.22
N HIS A 218 -20.70 33.39 -7.35
CA HIS A 218 -19.83 32.32 -7.83
C HIS A 218 -18.40 32.41 -7.26
N PHE A 219 -18.05 33.53 -6.63
CA PHE A 219 -16.73 33.74 -6.05
C PHE A 219 -16.82 34.47 -4.71
N THR A 220 -16.22 33.89 -3.67
CA THR A 220 -16.06 34.56 -2.38
C THR A 220 -14.78 35.38 -2.41
N VAL A 221 -14.93 36.70 -2.53
CA VAL A 221 -13.80 37.64 -2.57
C VAL A 221 -13.23 37.80 -1.17
N LEU A 222 -11.94 37.53 -1.03
CA LEU A 222 -11.18 37.67 0.22
C LEU A 222 -10.36 38.98 0.25
N GLY A 223 -9.99 39.53 -0.90
CA GLY A 223 -9.23 40.77 -0.95
C GLY A 223 -9.26 41.44 -2.31
N TYR A 224 -9.02 42.75 -2.32
CA TYR A 224 -8.91 43.56 -3.53
C TYR A 224 -7.87 44.67 -3.35
N SER A 225 -7.08 44.97 -4.39
CA SER A 225 -6.26 46.17 -4.45
C SER A 225 -6.02 46.62 -5.90
N ASP A 226 -5.89 47.93 -6.11
CA ASP A 226 -5.42 48.51 -7.39
C ASP A 226 -3.89 48.58 -7.37
N PHE A 227 -3.26 48.15 -8.45
CA PHE A 227 -1.81 48.19 -8.65
C PHE A 227 -1.46 49.10 -9.82
N ARG A 228 -0.42 49.92 -9.67
CA ARG A 228 0.08 50.80 -10.73
C ARG A 228 1.47 50.39 -11.17
N LEU A 229 1.69 50.36 -12.48
CA LEU A 229 2.99 50.08 -13.04
C LEU A 229 3.91 51.28 -12.81
N ARG A 230 5.02 51.09 -12.10
CA ARG A 230 6.04 52.10 -11.85
C ARG A 230 7.42 51.54 -12.18
N ARG A 231 8.34 52.37 -12.65
CA ARG A 231 9.74 51.96 -12.80
C ARG A 231 10.40 51.84 -11.44
N THR A 232 11.20 50.79 -11.25
CA THR A 232 11.97 50.56 -10.02
C THR A 232 13.04 51.62 -9.78
N ALA A 233 13.49 52.31 -10.85
CA ALA A 233 14.42 53.44 -10.79
C ALA A 233 14.10 54.49 -11.89
N PRO A 234 14.52 55.77 -11.73
CA PRO A 234 14.33 56.82 -12.72
C PRO A 234 15.33 56.75 -13.89
N THR A 235 15.59 55.56 -14.43
CA THR A 235 16.42 55.32 -15.62
C THR A 235 15.59 54.69 -16.74
N ALA A 236 16.03 54.83 -17.99
CA ALA A 236 15.31 54.29 -19.15
C ALA A 236 15.24 52.75 -19.14
N ASP A 237 16.26 52.11 -18.57
CA ASP A 237 16.44 50.65 -18.52
C ASP A 237 15.96 50.01 -17.21
N ALA A 238 15.33 50.77 -16.32
CA ALA A 238 14.81 50.24 -15.06
C ALA A 238 13.64 49.28 -15.29
N GLU A 239 13.65 48.15 -14.57
CA GLU A 239 12.55 47.20 -14.56
C GLU A 239 11.24 47.87 -14.12
N LEU A 240 10.13 47.44 -14.71
CA LEU A 240 8.80 47.90 -14.32
C LEU A 240 8.30 46.98 -13.21
N ALA A 241 7.79 47.54 -12.11
CA ALA A 241 7.18 46.82 -11.00
C ALA A 241 5.77 47.36 -10.73
N LEU A 242 4.88 46.47 -10.25
CA LEU A 242 3.54 46.84 -9.80
C LEU A 242 3.61 47.26 -8.34
N TRP A 243 3.06 48.43 -8.03
CA TRP A 243 2.98 48.96 -6.67
C TRP A 243 1.51 49.11 -6.28
N PRO A 244 1.09 48.61 -5.10
CA PRO A 244 -0.27 48.83 -4.64
C PRO A 244 -0.52 50.33 -4.47
N VAL A 245 -1.70 50.79 -4.85
CA VAL A 245 -2.13 52.17 -4.63
C VAL A 245 -2.56 52.29 -3.17
N PRO A 246 -1.90 53.11 -2.35
CA PRO A 246 -2.22 53.25 -0.93
C PRO A 246 -3.70 53.60 -0.72
N GLY A 247 -4.34 52.95 0.26
CA GLY A 247 -5.76 53.16 0.58
C GLY A 247 -6.77 52.52 -0.38
N THR A 248 -6.32 51.72 -1.35
CA THR A 248 -7.22 50.92 -2.22
C THR A 248 -7.36 49.45 -1.80
N GLY A 249 -6.53 49.00 -0.86
CA GLY A 249 -6.53 47.65 -0.32
C GLY A 249 -7.75 47.37 0.55
N LEU A 250 -8.44 46.26 0.27
CA LEU A 250 -9.61 45.74 0.98
C LEU A 250 -9.39 44.27 1.38
N GLY A 251 -10.06 43.84 2.45
CA GLY A 251 -9.98 42.47 2.98
C GLY A 251 -8.54 42.09 3.33
N VAL A 252 -8.08 40.94 2.84
CA VAL A 252 -6.71 40.43 3.08
C VAL A 252 -5.60 41.25 2.39
N LEU A 253 -5.96 42.21 1.54
CA LEU A 253 -5.02 43.13 0.87
C LEU A 253 -5.01 44.53 1.51
N ARG A 254 -5.63 44.70 2.68
CA ARG A 254 -5.64 45.98 3.42
C ARG A 254 -4.23 46.37 3.87
N ASP A 255 -3.95 47.68 3.89
CA ASP A 255 -2.68 48.22 4.38
C ASP A 255 -2.49 47.83 5.86
N GLY A 256 -1.50 46.96 6.15
CA GLY A 256 -1.22 46.44 7.49
C GLY A 256 -1.85 45.07 7.82
N ALA A 257 -2.48 44.39 6.85
CA ALA A 257 -2.91 43.01 7.02
C ALA A 257 -1.70 42.07 7.27
N SER A 258 -1.92 41.01 8.04
CA SER A 258 -0.86 40.06 8.42
C SER A 258 -0.41 39.14 7.28
N ALA A 259 -1.23 39.01 6.24
CA ALA A 259 -0.94 38.17 5.08
C ALA A 259 -0.05 38.91 4.06
N ASP A 260 1.19 38.44 3.90
CA ASP A 260 2.09 38.92 2.83
C ASP A 260 1.71 38.27 1.49
N VAL A 261 0.67 38.80 0.85
CA VAL A 261 0.20 38.32 -0.45
C VAL A 261 1.05 38.96 -1.56
N GLN A 262 2.12 38.27 -1.94
CA GLN A 262 3.00 38.70 -3.04
C GLN A 262 2.27 38.65 -4.39
N VAL A 263 1.92 39.82 -4.94
CA VAL A 263 1.34 39.95 -6.27
C VAL A 263 2.46 40.03 -7.32
N PRO A 264 2.63 39.01 -8.19
CA PRO A 264 3.74 38.99 -9.14
C PRO A 264 3.61 40.08 -10.21
N VAL A 265 4.73 40.72 -10.51
CA VAL A 265 4.87 41.65 -11.62
C VAL A 265 4.85 40.88 -12.94
N LEU A 266 3.95 41.24 -13.85
CA LEU A 266 3.91 40.64 -15.19
C LEU A 266 4.37 41.62 -16.25
N GLY A 267 5.00 41.06 -17.29
CA GLY A 267 5.50 41.81 -18.44
C GLY A 267 4.41 42.53 -19.27
N PRO A 268 4.82 43.40 -20.20
CA PRO A 268 3.95 44.37 -20.88
C PRO A 268 2.95 43.79 -21.92
N LYS A 269 3.04 42.51 -22.29
CA LYS A 269 2.09 41.83 -23.21
C LYS A 269 1.38 40.69 -22.47
N ARG A 270 0.11 40.87 -22.13
CA ARG A 270 -0.72 39.90 -21.39
C ARG A 270 -2.21 40.01 -21.76
N PRO A 271 -3.01 38.93 -21.57
CA PRO A 271 -4.46 38.97 -21.74
C PRO A 271 -5.13 39.94 -20.76
N VAL A 272 -6.34 40.37 -21.10
CA VAL A 272 -7.13 41.38 -20.36
C VAL A 272 -7.46 40.90 -18.95
N LEU A 273 -7.88 39.63 -18.83
CA LEU A 273 -8.19 38.96 -17.58
C LEU A 273 -7.35 37.70 -17.45
N ARG A 274 -6.78 37.48 -16.27
CA ARG A 274 -6.09 36.24 -15.93
C ARG A 274 -6.56 35.73 -14.58
N LEU A 275 -6.92 34.45 -14.54
CA LEU A 275 -7.20 33.73 -13.31
C LEU A 275 -6.11 32.69 -13.10
N ALA A 276 -5.48 32.72 -11.94
CA ALA A 276 -4.41 31.79 -11.60
C ALA A 276 -4.51 31.37 -10.14
N ASN A 277 -4.20 30.10 -9.87
CA ASN A 277 -4.09 29.58 -8.53
C ASN A 277 -2.81 30.11 -7.89
N GLY A 278 -2.84 30.37 -6.59
CA GLY A 278 -1.64 30.66 -5.82
C GLY A 278 -1.55 29.74 -4.61
N SER A 279 -0.31 29.48 -4.20
CA SER A 279 0.00 29.05 -2.84
C SER A 279 0.45 30.29 -2.08
N VAL A 280 -0.09 30.49 -0.89
CA VAL A 280 0.38 31.51 0.04
C VAL A 280 0.85 30.77 1.30
N ASP A 281 2.05 31.13 1.78
CA ASP A 281 2.67 30.55 2.97
C ASP A 281 2.08 31.12 4.27
N SER A 282 1.16 32.08 4.17
CA SER A 282 0.41 32.67 5.28
C SER A 282 -0.94 31.98 5.51
N LEU A 283 -1.45 32.06 6.74
CA LEU A 283 -2.81 31.66 7.08
C LEU A 283 -3.77 32.74 6.57
N ILE A 284 -4.62 32.39 5.61
CA ILE A 284 -5.61 33.28 5.00
C ILE A 284 -6.99 32.71 5.29
N PRO A 285 -8.01 33.54 5.56
CA PRO A 285 -9.38 33.09 5.72
C PRO A 285 -9.89 32.29 4.51
N GLY A 286 -10.67 31.24 4.76
CA GLY A 286 -11.34 30.42 3.76
C GLY A 286 -10.59 29.13 3.37
N ALA A 287 -10.84 28.68 2.14
CA ALA A 287 -10.43 27.38 1.62
C ALA A 287 -8.92 27.31 1.29
N PRO A 288 -8.33 26.09 1.23
CA PRO A 288 -6.90 25.92 0.96
C PRO A 288 -6.45 26.41 -0.42
N ASP A 289 -7.35 26.45 -1.40
CA ASP A 289 -7.05 26.84 -2.78
C ASP A 289 -7.43 28.30 -3.05
N LEU A 290 -6.44 29.18 -3.11
CA LEU A 290 -6.62 30.60 -3.40
C LEU A 290 -6.50 30.88 -4.89
N TYR A 291 -7.40 31.72 -5.39
CA TYR A 291 -7.45 32.17 -6.76
C TYR A 291 -7.21 33.67 -6.83
N PHE A 292 -6.39 34.06 -7.80
CA PHE A 292 -6.07 35.45 -8.09
C PHE A 292 -6.68 35.81 -9.43
N VAL A 293 -7.61 36.76 -9.43
CA VAL A 293 -8.20 37.34 -10.62
C VAL A 293 -7.54 38.69 -10.86
N SER A 294 -6.82 38.77 -11.96
CA SER A 294 -6.00 39.90 -12.37
C SER A 294 -6.58 40.52 -13.63
N VAL A 295 -6.96 41.80 -13.58
CA VAL A 295 -7.55 42.52 -14.71
C VAL A 295 -6.68 43.70 -15.09
N ALA A 296 -6.12 43.68 -16.30
CA ALA A 296 -5.23 44.73 -16.79
C ALA A 296 -6.02 45.99 -17.19
N GLU A 297 -5.55 47.16 -16.74
CA GLU A 297 -6.06 48.45 -17.19
C GLU A 297 -5.14 49.02 -18.27
N TYR A 298 -5.63 49.17 -19.49
CA TYR A 298 -4.88 49.74 -20.62
C TYR A 298 -5.07 51.26 -20.70
N ALA A 299 -4.01 51.99 -21.05
CA ALA A 299 -4.14 53.42 -21.34
C ALA A 299 -4.83 53.64 -22.71
N THR A 300 -5.95 54.36 -22.71
CA THR A 300 -6.53 54.90 -23.95
C THR A 300 -5.67 56.08 -24.41
N THR A 301 -4.97 55.94 -25.54
CA THR A 301 -4.49 57.12 -26.28
C THR A 301 -5.71 57.88 -26.80
N ASP A 302 -5.79 59.15 -26.43
CA ASP A 302 -6.84 60.10 -26.82
C ASP A 302 -7.05 60.11 -28.35
N PRO A 303 -8.28 59.92 -28.89
CA PRO A 303 -8.53 59.89 -30.34
C PRO A 303 -8.28 61.23 -31.06
N GLY A 304 -7.92 62.29 -30.35
CA GLY A 304 -7.65 63.62 -30.91
C GLY A 304 -6.22 63.86 -31.42
N GLY A 305 -5.29 62.92 -31.20
CA GLY A 305 -3.91 63.05 -31.67
C GLY A 305 -3.74 62.57 -33.11
N ALA A 306 -3.80 63.50 -34.08
CA ALA A 306 -3.46 63.21 -35.47
C ALA A 306 -2.01 62.70 -35.60
N GLY A 307 -1.86 61.38 -35.64
CA GLY A 307 -0.60 60.68 -35.87
C GLY A 307 -0.90 59.25 -36.31
N ALA A 308 -0.95 59.06 -37.62
CA ALA A 308 -1.41 57.85 -38.27
C ALA A 308 -0.50 56.62 -38.04
N SER A 309 -1.15 55.45 -38.05
CA SER A 309 -0.68 54.17 -38.58
C SER A 309 0.62 53.57 -38.00
N GLY A 310 0.45 52.48 -37.24
CA GLY A 310 1.50 51.51 -36.94
C GLY A 310 1.64 51.22 -35.45
N ASP A 311 1.07 50.09 -35.01
CA ASP A 311 1.44 49.38 -33.78
C ASP A 311 1.43 50.21 -32.48
N THR A 312 0.29 50.81 -32.14
CA THR A 312 0.06 51.35 -30.80
C THR A 312 -0.22 50.18 -29.85
N VAL A 313 0.83 49.51 -29.38
CA VAL A 313 0.71 48.49 -28.33
C VAL A 313 0.15 49.19 -27.09
N ALA A 314 -1.11 48.93 -26.77
CA ALA A 314 -1.78 49.46 -25.59
C ALA A 314 -0.92 49.16 -24.35
N GLN A 315 -0.32 50.18 -23.75
CA GLN A 315 0.57 50.00 -22.61
C GLN A 315 -0.27 49.86 -21.34
N VAL A 316 -0.06 48.78 -20.60
CA VAL A 316 -0.77 48.51 -19.32
C VAL A 316 -0.39 49.59 -18.31
N ARG A 317 -1.38 50.33 -17.81
CA ARG A 317 -1.24 51.42 -16.83
C ARG A 317 -1.29 50.92 -15.40
N GLY A 318 -2.05 49.85 -15.16
CA GLY A 318 -2.28 49.28 -13.85
C GLY A 318 -3.00 47.94 -13.93
N GLU A 319 -3.31 47.36 -12.78
CA GLU A 319 -3.98 46.08 -12.67
C GLU A 319 -4.85 46.03 -11.43
N HIS A 320 -6.09 45.61 -11.61
CA HIS A 320 -6.98 45.26 -10.50
C HIS A 320 -6.72 43.81 -10.12
N VAL A 321 -6.41 43.56 -8.85
CA VAL A 321 -6.16 42.21 -8.35
C VAL A 321 -7.18 41.88 -7.28
N PHE A 322 -7.93 40.82 -7.52
CA PHE A 322 -8.85 40.20 -6.58
C PHE A 322 -8.28 38.87 -6.12
N VAL A 323 -8.42 38.58 -4.84
CA VAL A 323 -8.05 37.31 -4.22
C VAL A 323 -9.31 36.68 -3.67
N GLY A 324 -9.51 35.38 -3.86
CA GLY A 324 -10.69 34.71 -3.33
C GLY A 324 -10.75 33.22 -3.63
N THR A 325 -11.92 32.63 -3.39
CA THR A 325 -12.18 31.21 -3.55
C THR A 325 -13.49 30.99 -4.32
N PHE A 326 -13.57 29.94 -5.14
CA PHE A 326 -14.82 29.59 -5.82
C PHE A 326 -15.83 29.01 -4.84
N THR A 327 -17.10 29.39 -4.98
CA THR A 327 -18.18 28.84 -4.18
C THR A 327 -18.54 27.42 -4.62
N VAL A 328 -19.27 26.68 -3.78
CA VAL A 328 -19.77 25.34 -4.13
C VAL A 328 -20.61 25.38 -5.42
N THR A 329 -21.42 26.43 -5.59
CA THR A 329 -22.19 26.68 -6.82
C THR A 329 -21.27 26.73 -8.04
N ALA A 330 -20.22 27.56 -8.00
CA ALA A 330 -19.27 27.71 -9.10
C ALA A 330 -18.47 26.44 -9.41
N LEU A 331 -18.11 25.67 -8.38
CA LEU A 331 -17.37 24.41 -8.55
C LEU A 331 -18.18 23.32 -9.27
N HIS A 332 -19.51 23.37 -9.15
CA HIS A 332 -20.43 22.38 -9.70
C HIS A 332 -21.31 22.90 -10.85
N GLU A 333 -21.21 24.18 -11.20
CA GLU A 333 -21.92 24.75 -12.34
C GLU A 333 -21.46 24.14 -13.66
N ASN A 334 -22.37 24.06 -14.63
CA ASN A 334 -22.07 23.54 -15.95
C ASN A 334 -21.04 24.46 -16.64
N ILE A 335 -20.00 23.87 -17.23
CA ILE A 335 -18.91 24.63 -17.87
C ILE A 335 -19.37 25.48 -19.06
N LEU A 336 -20.54 25.18 -19.62
CA LEU A 336 -21.17 25.98 -20.67
C LEU A 336 -21.83 27.26 -20.15
N ASP A 337 -22.11 27.34 -18.85
CA ASP A 337 -22.71 28.52 -18.20
C ASP A 337 -21.64 29.45 -17.61
N ILE A 338 -20.38 29.01 -17.57
CA ILE A 338 -19.25 29.81 -17.06
C ILE A 338 -18.64 30.64 -18.21
N PRO A 339 -18.68 31.99 -18.16
CA PRO A 339 -18.09 32.84 -19.19
C PRO A 339 -16.60 32.58 -19.37
N VAL A 340 -16.06 32.87 -20.56
CA VAL A 340 -14.68 32.52 -21.01
C VAL A 340 -14.44 31.01 -21.17
N ILE A 341 -14.89 30.17 -20.22
CA ILE A 341 -14.79 28.70 -20.34
C ILE A 341 -15.73 28.20 -21.43
N ALA A 342 -16.99 28.64 -21.45
CA ALA A 342 -17.98 28.21 -22.43
C ALA A 342 -17.47 28.40 -23.87
N ARG A 343 -16.91 29.58 -24.19
CA ARG A 343 -16.31 29.84 -25.51
C ARG A 343 -15.15 28.90 -25.82
N ARG A 344 -14.24 28.69 -24.87
CA ARG A 344 -13.11 27.75 -25.06
C ARG A 344 -13.61 26.34 -25.33
N VAL A 345 -14.63 25.89 -24.61
CA VAL A 345 -15.28 24.58 -24.81
C VAL A 345 -15.88 24.48 -26.22
N HIS A 346 -16.65 25.48 -26.64
CA HIS A 346 -17.19 25.54 -28.00
C HIS A 346 -16.09 25.52 -29.07
N GLN A 347 -15.04 26.32 -28.88
CA GLN A 347 -13.89 26.40 -29.79
C GLN A 347 -13.15 25.07 -29.90
N VAL A 348 -12.93 24.37 -28.78
CA VAL A 348 -12.28 23.05 -28.74
C VAL A 348 -13.10 22.01 -29.52
N ILE A 349 -14.42 22.01 -29.36
CA ILE A 349 -15.32 21.08 -30.05
C ILE A 349 -15.38 21.41 -31.56
N GLU A 350 -15.44 22.68 -31.91
CA GLU A 350 -15.40 23.14 -33.31
C GLU A 350 -14.08 22.76 -33.99
N TRP A 351 -12.94 22.96 -33.33
CA TRP A 351 -11.62 22.54 -33.84
C TRP A 351 -11.48 21.04 -34.02
N ALA A 352 -12.19 20.24 -33.22
CA ALA A 352 -12.29 18.80 -33.41
C ALA A 352 -13.16 18.40 -34.61
N GLY A 353 -13.88 19.36 -35.22
CA GLY A 353 -14.78 19.12 -36.34
C GLY A 353 -16.11 18.48 -35.93
N PHE A 354 -16.52 18.63 -34.67
CA PHE A 354 -17.76 18.07 -34.15
C PHE A 354 -18.79 19.16 -33.85
N GLU A 355 -20.07 18.81 -33.93
CA GLU A 355 -21.15 19.62 -33.34
C GLU A 355 -21.28 19.27 -31.85
N LEU A 356 -21.63 20.26 -31.01
CA LEU A 356 -21.79 20.06 -29.56
C LEU A 356 -22.75 18.91 -29.23
N ASN A 357 -23.86 18.79 -29.96
CA ASN A 357 -24.89 17.78 -29.73
C ASN A 357 -24.59 16.41 -30.38
N SER A 358 -23.44 16.26 -31.06
CA SER A 358 -23.01 14.97 -31.62
C SER A 358 -22.48 14.05 -30.52
N PHE A 359 -22.43 12.73 -30.78
CA PHE A 359 -21.88 11.75 -29.84
C PHE A 359 -20.45 12.12 -29.40
N SER A 360 -19.57 12.45 -30.35
CA SER A 360 -18.19 12.85 -30.06
C SER A 360 -18.11 14.22 -29.36
N GLY A 361 -18.98 15.17 -29.71
CA GLY A 361 -19.08 16.47 -29.04
C GLY A 361 -19.49 16.33 -27.57
N GLN A 362 -20.47 15.47 -27.28
CA GLN A 362 -20.89 15.16 -25.91
C GLN A 362 -19.80 14.44 -25.13
N ALA A 363 -19.06 13.50 -25.74
CA ALA A 363 -17.92 12.84 -25.09
C ALA A 363 -16.79 13.84 -24.76
N MET A 364 -16.49 14.79 -25.64
CA MET A 364 -15.54 15.88 -25.36
C MET A 364 -16.02 16.76 -24.21
N LEU A 365 -17.30 17.11 -24.19
CA LEU A 365 -17.90 17.90 -23.13
C LEU A 365 -17.81 17.18 -21.78
N GLU A 366 -18.12 15.88 -21.74
CA GLU A 366 -18.01 15.05 -20.55
C GLU A 366 -16.58 15.04 -20.01
N VAL A 367 -15.58 14.82 -20.88
CA VAL A 367 -14.17 14.87 -20.49
C VAL A 367 -13.82 16.25 -19.92
N MET A 368 -14.19 17.36 -20.58
CA MET A 368 -13.92 18.72 -20.09
C MET A 368 -14.63 19.04 -18.76
N GLN A 369 -15.82 18.50 -18.52
CA GLN A 369 -16.53 18.65 -17.24
C GLN A 369 -15.74 18.05 -16.07
N THR A 370 -14.92 17.02 -16.31
CA THR A 370 -14.09 16.39 -15.27
C THR A 370 -12.87 17.21 -14.86
N PHE A 371 -12.46 18.23 -15.64
CA PHE A 371 -11.30 19.06 -15.32
C PHE A 371 -11.57 19.90 -14.06
N PRO A 372 -10.56 20.08 -13.18
CA PRO A 372 -10.61 21.10 -12.14
C PRO A 372 -10.87 22.47 -12.77
N ARG A 373 -11.75 23.28 -12.14
CA ARG A 373 -12.09 24.63 -12.66
C ARG A 373 -10.85 25.51 -12.83
N ALA A 374 -9.93 25.42 -11.88
CA ALA A 374 -8.59 26.02 -11.95
C ALA A 374 -7.85 25.75 -13.28
N GLU A 375 -7.88 24.51 -13.78
CA GLU A 375 -7.20 24.12 -15.01
C GLU A 375 -7.90 24.65 -16.25
N LEU A 376 -9.24 24.70 -16.26
CA LEU A 376 -10.00 25.27 -17.38
C LEU A 376 -9.73 26.77 -17.56
N PHE A 377 -9.54 27.50 -16.46
CA PHE A 377 -9.18 28.93 -16.52
C PHE A 377 -7.74 29.17 -16.93
N SER A 378 -6.80 28.35 -16.47
CA SER A 378 -5.36 28.53 -16.70
C SER A 378 -4.84 27.91 -18.00
N THR A 379 -5.59 26.99 -18.61
CA THR A 379 -5.24 26.33 -19.88
C THR A 379 -5.83 27.06 -21.07
N ASP A 380 -5.03 27.28 -22.12
CA ASP A 380 -5.52 27.83 -23.38
C ASP A 380 -6.31 26.81 -24.21
N ALA A 381 -7.13 27.28 -25.14
CA ALA A 381 -8.00 26.41 -25.95
C ALA A 381 -7.22 25.34 -26.73
N ARG A 382 -5.98 25.62 -27.17
CA ARG A 382 -5.20 24.67 -27.98
C ARG A 382 -4.68 23.52 -27.12
N ARG A 383 -4.14 23.84 -25.94
CA ARG A 383 -3.69 22.81 -24.99
C ARG A 383 -4.86 22.01 -24.44
N LEU A 384 -6.01 22.64 -24.21
CA LEU A 384 -7.24 21.94 -23.83
C LEU A 384 -7.67 20.96 -24.93
N PHE A 385 -7.68 21.39 -26.19
CA PHE A 385 -7.97 20.54 -27.35
C PHE A 385 -7.02 19.33 -27.44
N GLU A 386 -5.71 19.54 -27.32
CA GLU A 386 -4.70 18.48 -27.35
C GLU A 386 -4.92 17.46 -26.22
N THR A 387 -5.21 17.94 -25.01
CA THR A 387 -5.46 17.09 -23.84
C THR A 387 -6.73 16.26 -24.01
N VAL A 388 -7.86 16.90 -24.32
CA VAL A 388 -9.16 16.23 -24.48
C VAL A 388 -9.12 15.22 -25.63
N SER A 389 -8.49 15.58 -26.75
CA SER A 389 -8.31 14.68 -27.89
C SER A 389 -7.48 13.45 -27.53
N ALA A 390 -6.42 13.61 -26.72
CA ALA A 390 -5.60 12.50 -26.26
C ALA A 390 -6.36 11.58 -25.28
N VAL A 391 -7.23 12.13 -24.43
CA VAL A 391 -8.06 11.37 -23.48
C VAL A 391 -9.14 10.57 -24.19
N ILE A 392 -9.84 11.12 -25.18
CA ILE A 392 -10.85 10.37 -25.93
C ILE A 392 -10.24 9.17 -26.67
N ASN A 393 -9.03 9.33 -27.20
CA ASN A 393 -8.30 8.24 -27.83
C ASN A 393 -7.80 7.17 -26.83
N LEU A 394 -7.87 7.44 -25.53
CA LEU A 394 -7.45 6.53 -24.47
C LEU A 394 -8.49 5.45 -24.17
N GLY A 395 -9.80 5.72 -24.30
CA GLY A 395 -10.86 4.75 -23.95
C GLY A 395 -10.71 3.39 -24.69
N LEU A 396 -10.08 3.39 -25.87
CA LEU A 396 -9.81 2.17 -26.63
C LEU A 396 -8.54 1.41 -26.19
N ARG A 397 -7.67 2.01 -25.36
CA ARG A 397 -6.37 1.46 -24.95
C ARG A 397 -6.24 1.55 -23.43
N ARG A 398 -6.13 0.40 -22.74
CA ARG A 398 -5.85 0.31 -21.28
C ARG A 398 -4.48 0.88 -20.90
N GLN A 399 -4.29 2.20 -21.00
CA GLN A 399 -3.05 2.94 -20.80
C GLN A 399 -3.28 4.08 -19.82
N ILE A 400 -2.20 4.58 -19.22
CA ILE A 400 -2.22 5.84 -18.46
C ILE A 400 -1.77 6.98 -19.37
N ARG A 401 -2.38 8.16 -19.21
CA ARG A 401 -1.84 9.42 -19.74
C ARG A 401 -1.55 10.39 -18.61
N LEU A 402 -0.36 10.97 -18.67
CA LEU A 402 0.09 12.03 -17.78
C LEU A 402 0.19 13.33 -18.57
N PHE A 403 -0.49 14.36 -18.08
CA PHE A 403 -0.33 15.74 -18.54
C PHE A 403 0.29 16.56 -17.42
N LEU A 404 1.32 17.33 -17.77
CA LEU A 404 2.06 18.16 -16.83
C LEU A 404 1.89 19.63 -17.17
N ARG A 405 1.76 20.48 -16.16
CA ARG A 405 1.80 21.95 -16.29
C ARG A 405 2.52 22.52 -15.09
N GLN A 406 3.34 23.54 -15.28
CA GLN A 406 3.89 24.32 -14.17
C GLN A 406 3.17 25.65 -14.10
N ASP A 407 2.79 26.06 -12.89
CA ASP A 407 2.26 27.39 -12.66
C ASP A 407 3.39 28.41 -12.56
N ALA A 408 3.22 29.52 -13.30
CA ALA A 408 4.22 30.56 -13.40
C ALA A 408 4.35 31.40 -12.12
N ARG A 409 3.36 31.36 -11.22
CA ARG A 409 3.38 32.11 -9.95
C ARG A 409 3.97 31.28 -8.82
N SER A 410 3.37 30.12 -8.53
CA SER A 410 3.74 29.30 -7.38
C SER A 410 4.90 28.34 -7.66
N GLY A 411 5.29 28.16 -8.93
CA GLY A 411 6.26 27.14 -9.32
C GLY A 411 5.76 25.70 -9.13
N ALA A 412 4.51 25.52 -8.67
CA ALA A 412 3.89 24.22 -8.46
C ALA A 412 3.70 23.48 -9.79
N VAL A 413 3.84 22.15 -9.73
CA VAL A 413 3.65 21.26 -10.87
C VAL A 413 2.33 20.53 -10.72
N TYR A 414 1.47 20.71 -11.72
CA TYR A 414 0.17 20.07 -11.83
C TYR A 414 0.29 18.84 -12.71
N CYS A 415 -0.17 17.71 -12.17
CA CYS A 415 -0.11 16.40 -12.81
C CYS A 415 -1.53 15.86 -12.95
N LEU A 416 -2.04 15.83 -14.18
CA LEU A 416 -3.33 15.26 -14.50
C LEU A 416 -3.14 13.85 -15.06
N VAL A 417 -3.61 12.85 -14.32
CA VAL A 417 -3.42 11.43 -14.62
C VAL A 417 -4.74 10.78 -14.97
N TYR A 418 -4.88 10.36 -16.23
CA TYR A 418 -6.02 9.57 -16.71
C TYR A 418 -5.67 8.09 -16.70
N MET A 419 -6.56 7.26 -16.16
CA MET A 419 -6.40 5.80 -16.10
C MET A 419 -7.75 5.09 -16.19
N PRO A 420 -7.80 3.81 -16.57
CA PRO A 420 -9.03 3.02 -16.48
C PRO A 420 -9.56 2.95 -15.04
N ASN A 421 -10.89 3.02 -14.85
CA ASN A 421 -11.49 3.13 -13.52
C ASN A 421 -11.18 1.91 -12.62
N ASP A 422 -11.02 0.72 -13.21
CA ASP A 422 -10.74 -0.55 -12.53
C ASP A 422 -9.34 -0.59 -11.95
N ARG A 423 -8.48 0.36 -12.33
CA ARG A 423 -7.10 0.50 -11.85
C ARG A 423 -6.94 1.52 -10.74
N TYR A 424 -7.97 2.31 -10.49
CA TYR A 424 -7.92 3.30 -9.42
C TYR A 424 -8.15 2.63 -8.06
N SER A 425 -7.19 2.78 -7.15
CA SER A 425 -7.31 2.36 -5.75
C SER A 425 -6.52 3.30 -4.84
N SER A 426 -6.83 3.29 -3.54
CA SER A 426 -6.08 4.08 -2.55
C SER A 426 -4.59 3.74 -2.52
N GLN A 427 -4.23 2.47 -2.72
CA GLN A 427 -2.82 2.04 -2.74
C GLN A 427 -2.08 2.57 -3.98
N VAL A 428 -2.73 2.51 -5.15
CA VAL A 428 -2.18 3.07 -6.40
C VAL A 428 -2.02 4.58 -6.26
N ARG A 429 -3.03 5.28 -5.73
CA ARG A 429 -2.97 6.73 -5.49
C ARG A 429 -1.76 7.12 -4.63
N LEU A 430 -1.57 6.48 -3.47
CA LEU A 430 -0.48 6.80 -2.55
C LEU A 430 0.89 6.61 -3.21
N ARG A 431 1.08 5.49 -3.94
CA ARG A 431 2.32 5.26 -4.70
C ARG A 431 2.55 6.33 -5.78
N MET A 432 1.50 6.73 -6.50
CA MET A 432 1.60 7.82 -7.48
C MET A 432 1.97 9.15 -6.81
N GLN A 433 1.45 9.43 -5.61
CA GLN A 433 1.83 10.63 -4.85
C GLN A 433 3.32 10.61 -4.52
N ASP A 434 3.84 9.50 -4.01
CA ASP A 434 5.26 9.37 -3.67
C ASP A 434 6.16 9.52 -4.91
N ILE A 435 5.77 8.91 -6.04
CA ILE A 435 6.49 9.06 -7.30
C ILE A 435 6.53 10.53 -7.72
N LEU A 436 5.37 11.19 -7.82
CA LEU A 436 5.30 12.57 -8.29
C LEU A 436 5.98 13.57 -7.34
N LEU A 437 5.89 13.35 -6.02
CA LEU A 437 6.58 14.16 -5.03
C LEU A 437 8.10 14.07 -5.19
N ASN A 438 8.63 12.85 -5.35
CA ASN A 438 10.06 12.63 -5.54
C ASN A 438 10.57 13.16 -6.90
N GLU A 439 9.83 12.90 -7.98
CA GLU A 439 10.23 13.26 -9.35
C GLU A 439 10.32 14.77 -9.56
N PHE A 440 9.45 15.55 -8.91
CA PHE A 440 9.46 17.01 -9.01
C PHE A 440 10.15 17.70 -7.83
N GLY A 441 10.68 16.95 -6.86
CA GLY A 441 11.32 17.50 -5.66
C GLY A 441 10.35 18.38 -4.86
N GLY A 442 9.11 17.92 -4.69
CA GLY A 442 8.08 18.63 -3.95
C GLY A 442 8.23 18.47 -2.45
N GLU A 443 7.79 19.48 -1.69
CA GLU A 443 7.71 19.43 -0.23
C GLU A 443 6.34 18.93 0.23
N ARG A 444 5.31 19.20 -0.57
CA ARG A 444 3.93 18.81 -0.31
C ARG A 444 3.22 18.47 -1.62
N ILE A 445 2.29 17.53 -1.57
CA ILE A 445 1.44 17.16 -2.70
C ILE A 445 -0.04 17.19 -2.32
N GLY A 446 -0.80 18.08 -2.98
CA GLY A 446 -2.26 18.10 -2.95
C GLY A 446 -2.83 17.07 -3.92
N TYR A 447 -4.03 16.58 -3.63
CA TYR A 447 -4.68 15.57 -4.45
C TYR A 447 -6.20 15.76 -4.49
N SER A 448 -6.76 15.55 -5.68
CA SER A 448 -8.18 15.35 -5.89
C SER A 448 -8.39 14.27 -6.95
N ALA A 449 -9.48 13.52 -6.87
CA ALA A 449 -9.89 12.66 -7.99
C ALA A 449 -11.38 12.72 -8.24
N ARG A 450 -11.72 12.49 -9.50
CA ARG A 450 -13.08 12.27 -9.95
C ARG A 450 -13.14 10.88 -10.56
N VAL A 451 -13.90 10.02 -9.90
CA VAL A 451 -14.28 8.70 -10.40
C VAL A 451 -15.77 8.78 -10.69
N THR A 452 -16.12 8.87 -11.97
CA THR A 452 -17.51 8.96 -12.43
C THR A 452 -17.96 7.60 -12.97
N GLU A 453 -19.14 7.53 -13.59
CA GLU A 453 -19.60 6.35 -14.34
C GLU A 453 -18.81 6.11 -15.64
N SER A 454 -17.89 7.02 -15.99
CA SER A 454 -17.00 6.88 -17.15
C SER A 454 -16.04 5.70 -16.99
N GLU A 455 -15.55 5.18 -18.13
CA GLU A 455 -14.52 4.13 -18.15
C GLU A 455 -13.17 4.59 -17.59
N LEU A 456 -12.98 5.91 -17.46
CA LEU A 456 -11.75 6.53 -16.98
C LEU A 456 -11.94 7.21 -15.62
N ALA A 457 -10.99 6.97 -14.73
CA ALA A 457 -10.78 7.75 -13.52
C ALA A 457 -9.74 8.85 -13.79
N VAL A 458 -9.98 10.02 -13.21
CA VAL A 458 -9.06 11.18 -13.30
C VAL A 458 -8.51 11.49 -11.92
N ALA A 459 -7.19 11.44 -11.80
CA ALA A 459 -6.46 11.84 -10.61
C ALA A 459 -5.69 13.13 -10.90
N TYR A 460 -5.92 14.16 -10.09
CA TYR A 460 -5.27 15.45 -10.17
C TYR A 460 -4.37 15.65 -8.97
N PHE A 461 -3.07 15.79 -9.23
CA PHE A 461 -2.07 16.04 -8.20
C PHE A 461 -1.47 17.44 -8.38
N THR A 462 -1.28 18.15 -7.27
CA THR A 462 -0.61 19.46 -7.24
C THR A 462 0.63 19.34 -6.38
N VAL A 463 1.81 19.35 -7.01
CA VAL A 463 3.10 19.25 -6.33
C VAL A 463 3.61 20.66 -6.01
N TYR A 464 3.59 21.02 -4.73
CA TYR A 464 4.13 22.29 -4.24
C TYR A 464 5.64 22.19 -4.04
N ARG A 465 6.38 23.15 -4.57
CA ARG A 465 7.85 23.20 -4.60
C ARG A 465 8.33 24.44 -3.85
N GLY A 466 9.45 24.35 -3.13
CA GLY A 466 9.99 25.48 -2.36
C GLY A 466 10.46 26.66 -3.23
N ALA A 467 10.50 27.87 -2.65
CA ALA A 467 10.79 29.14 -3.33
C ALA A 467 12.19 29.25 -3.99
N GLY A 468 13.07 28.26 -3.79
CA GLY A 468 14.40 28.16 -4.42
C GLY A 468 14.60 26.91 -5.30
N ALA A 469 13.54 26.15 -5.59
CA ALA A 469 13.65 24.94 -6.38
C ALA A 469 14.08 25.25 -7.83
N SER A 470 14.99 24.45 -8.39
CA SER A 470 15.34 24.54 -9.82
C SER A 470 14.10 24.33 -10.70
N PRO A 471 14.04 24.87 -11.94
CA PRO A 471 12.90 24.65 -12.83
C PRO A 471 12.55 23.15 -12.95
N ALA A 472 11.27 22.81 -12.88
CA ALA A 472 10.84 21.44 -13.03
C ALA A 472 11.12 20.98 -14.47
N ASP A 473 11.65 19.77 -14.65
CA ASP A 473 11.80 19.20 -15.99
C ASP A 473 10.43 18.72 -16.50
N LEU A 474 9.82 19.54 -17.35
CA LEU A 474 8.55 19.24 -18.02
C LEU A 474 8.76 18.81 -19.48
N SER A 475 9.97 18.39 -19.86
CA SER A 475 10.23 17.90 -21.20
C SER A 475 9.35 16.68 -21.54
N GLU A 476 9.02 16.52 -22.82
CA GLU A 476 8.25 15.36 -23.30
C GLU A 476 8.92 14.04 -22.92
N ALA A 477 10.25 13.96 -23.00
CA ALA A 477 11.00 12.77 -22.59
C ALA A 477 10.82 12.43 -21.10
N ASN A 478 10.86 13.45 -20.22
CA ASN A 478 10.63 13.25 -18.80
C ASN A 478 9.18 12.89 -18.50
N ARG A 479 8.23 13.55 -19.16
CA ARG A 479 6.79 13.23 -19.07
C ARG A 479 6.52 11.77 -19.44
N GLU A 480 7.10 11.28 -20.53
CA GLU A 480 6.95 9.88 -20.97
C GLU A 480 7.54 8.89 -19.97
N ARG A 481 8.75 9.15 -19.46
CA ARG A 481 9.37 8.34 -18.41
C ARG A 481 8.50 8.25 -17.15
N ILE A 482 8.01 9.38 -16.64
CA ILE A 482 7.15 9.40 -15.46
C ILE A 482 5.84 8.65 -15.74
N GLN A 483 5.25 8.84 -16.94
CA GLN A 483 4.04 8.11 -17.34
C GLN A 483 4.25 6.58 -17.32
N GLU A 484 5.42 6.08 -17.75
CA GLU A 484 5.74 4.65 -17.69
C GLU A 484 5.85 4.13 -16.25
N ILE A 485 6.45 4.91 -15.35
CA ILE A 485 6.57 4.57 -13.92
C ILE A 485 5.17 4.54 -13.27
N LEU A 486 4.32 5.53 -13.56
CA LEU A 486 2.92 5.55 -13.11
C LEU A 486 2.14 4.37 -13.69
N PHE A 487 2.36 4.02 -14.97
CA PHE A 487 1.71 2.87 -15.60
C PHE A 487 2.10 1.55 -14.94
N ALA A 488 3.38 1.36 -14.63
CA ALA A 488 3.86 0.18 -13.91
C ALA A 488 3.17 0.02 -12.54
N THR A 489 2.84 1.13 -11.88
CA THR A 489 2.15 1.16 -10.58
C THR A 489 0.70 0.68 -10.65
N THR A 490 0.05 0.79 -11.82
CA THR A 490 -1.34 0.32 -12.02
C THR A 490 -1.47 -1.15 -12.44
N ARG A 491 -0.35 -1.84 -12.68
CA ARG A 491 -0.38 -3.26 -13.05
C ARG A 491 -0.85 -4.09 -11.86
N THR A 492 -1.88 -4.90 -12.10
CA THR A 492 -2.33 -5.84 -11.08
C THR A 492 -1.29 -6.95 -10.90
N TRP A 493 -1.37 -7.67 -9.78
CA TRP A 493 -0.54 -8.85 -9.56
C TRP A 493 -0.65 -9.85 -10.73
N ALA A 494 -1.86 -10.08 -11.24
CA ALA A 494 -2.13 -10.94 -12.39
C ALA A 494 -1.43 -10.43 -13.68
N ASP A 495 -1.49 -9.12 -13.95
CA ASP A 495 -0.81 -8.56 -15.13
C ASP A 495 0.71 -8.72 -15.02
N ARG A 496 1.27 -8.56 -13.82
CA ARG A 496 2.71 -8.77 -13.57
C ARG A 496 3.10 -10.23 -13.78
N LEU A 497 2.28 -11.19 -13.34
CA LEU A 497 2.51 -12.63 -13.58
C LEU A 497 2.48 -12.96 -15.09
N ILE A 498 1.48 -12.47 -15.82
CA ILE A 498 1.36 -12.70 -17.27
C ILE A 498 2.52 -12.05 -18.02
N ALA A 499 2.94 -10.85 -17.62
CA ALA A 499 4.09 -10.17 -18.21
C ALA A 499 5.40 -10.93 -17.94
N ALA A 500 5.60 -11.43 -16.72
CA ALA A 500 6.75 -12.25 -16.37
C ALA A 500 6.77 -13.56 -17.18
N ALA A 501 5.61 -14.21 -17.35
CA ALA A 501 5.48 -15.42 -18.16
C ALA A 501 5.75 -15.16 -19.66
N ALA A 502 5.45 -13.97 -20.19
CA ALA A 502 5.71 -13.63 -21.58
C ALA A 502 7.22 -13.57 -21.92
N GLY A 503 8.07 -13.36 -20.92
CA GLY A 503 9.53 -13.43 -21.06
C GLY A 503 10.10 -14.85 -20.92
N ASP A 504 9.27 -15.85 -20.59
CA ASP A 504 9.66 -17.23 -20.33
C ASP A 504 9.28 -18.15 -21.49
N SER A 505 10.15 -19.12 -21.83
CA SER A 505 9.90 -20.07 -22.93
C SER A 505 9.17 -21.36 -22.50
N GLY A 506 9.05 -21.62 -21.20
CA GLY A 506 8.48 -22.86 -20.65
C GLY A 506 6.96 -22.83 -20.43
N ILE A 507 6.36 -21.65 -20.29
CA ILE A 507 4.93 -21.49 -19.99
C ILE A 507 4.22 -20.70 -21.09
N SER A 508 3.14 -21.27 -21.62
CA SER A 508 2.30 -20.57 -22.60
C SER A 508 1.49 -19.43 -21.95
N ARG A 509 1.21 -18.38 -22.72
CA ARG A 509 0.42 -17.22 -22.25
C ARG A 509 -0.99 -17.62 -21.78
N THR A 510 -1.59 -18.65 -22.37
CA THR A 510 -2.90 -19.17 -21.96
C THR A 510 -2.83 -19.77 -20.57
N VAL A 511 -1.84 -20.64 -20.31
CA VAL A 511 -1.64 -21.24 -18.98
C VAL A 511 -1.36 -20.17 -17.94
N ALA A 512 -0.51 -19.17 -18.25
CA ALA A 512 -0.25 -18.06 -17.34
C ALA A 512 -1.52 -17.26 -16.99
N THR A 513 -2.42 -17.08 -17.95
CA THR A 513 -3.68 -16.35 -17.73
C THR A 513 -4.64 -17.15 -16.85
N ASP A 514 -4.76 -18.46 -17.12
CA ASP A 514 -5.62 -19.36 -16.34
C ASP A 514 -5.18 -19.39 -14.88
N TYR A 515 -3.88 -19.57 -14.62
CA TYR A 515 -3.34 -19.55 -13.26
C TYR A 515 -3.41 -18.17 -12.61
N ALA A 516 -3.16 -17.07 -13.35
CA ALA A 516 -3.27 -15.71 -12.81
C ALA A 516 -4.66 -15.40 -12.25
N SER A 517 -5.70 -15.98 -12.85
CA SER A 517 -7.08 -15.89 -12.34
C SER A 517 -7.38 -16.84 -11.17
N ALA A 518 -6.62 -17.92 -11.03
CA ALA A 518 -6.83 -18.97 -10.04
C ALA A 518 -6.09 -18.73 -8.70
N PHE A 519 -5.04 -17.90 -8.68
CA PHE A 519 -4.31 -17.57 -7.45
C PHE A 519 -5.16 -16.77 -6.45
N PRO A 520 -5.36 -17.25 -5.20
CA PRO A 520 -6.15 -16.54 -4.19
C PRO A 520 -5.55 -15.18 -3.80
N VAL A 521 -6.41 -14.23 -3.39
CA VAL A 521 -5.98 -12.89 -2.93
C VAL A 521 -4.99 -12.98 -1.76
N SER A 522 -5.16 -13.93 -0.84
CA SER A 522 -4.22 -14.15 0.26
C SER A 522 -2.81 -14.51 -0.22
N TYR A 523 -2.70 -15.37 -1.24
CA TYR A 523 -1.43 -15.70 -1.87
C TYR A 523 -0.80 -14.48 -2.55
N GLN A 524 -1.59 -13.70 -3.28
CA GLN A 524 -1.13 -12.51 -4.00
C GLN A 524 -0.60 -11.39 -3.07
N GLN A 525 -1.07 -11.36 -1.82
CA GLN A 525 -0.61 -10.42 -0.80
C GLN A 525 0.73 -10.83 -0.17
N GLU A 526 1.02 -12.12 -0.13
CA GLU A 526 2.23 -12.65 0.52
C GLU A 526 3.41 -12.85 -0.43
N PHE A 527 3.14 -13.16 -1.71
CA PHE A 527 4.17 -13.57 -2.65
C PHE A 527 4.18 -12.72 -3.92
N GLU A 528 5.39 -12.44 -4.41
CA GLU A 528 5.57 -11.72 -5.66
C GLU A 528 5.33 -12.63 -6.89
N PRO A 529 4.89 -12.06 -8.03
CA PRO A 529 4.59 -12.80 -9.25
C PRO A 529 5.73 -13.67 -9.78
N GLU A 530 6.99 -13.28 -9.57
CA GLU A 530 8.17 -14.03 -10.01
C GLU A 530 8.26 -15.40 -9.31
N ARG A 531 7.96 -15.43 -8.01
CA ARG A 531 7.86 -16.69 -7.25
C ARG A 531 6.68 -17.52 -7.76
N ALA A 532 5.52 -16.89 -7.92
CA ALA A 532 4.32 -17.56 -8.41
C ALA A 532 4.53 -18.19 -9.79
N LEU A 533 5.33 -17.58 -10.66
CA LEU A 533 5.71 -18.14 -11.95
C LEU A 533 6.54 -19.43 -11.79
N ALA A 534 7.47 -19.48 -10.84
CA ALA A 534 8.25 -20.69 -10.55
C ALA A 534 7.37 -21.81 -9.98
N GLU A 535 6.42 -21.48 -9.10
CA GLU A 535 5.46 -22.44 -8.55
C GLU A 535 4.46 -22.93 -9.62
N LEU A 536 4.02 -22.04 -10.50
CA LEU A 536 3.19 -22.39 -11.65
C LEU A 536 3.88 -23.43 -12.54
N ARG A 537 5.19 -23.28 -12.83
CA ARG A 537 5.94 -24.29 -13.62
C ARG A 537 5.89 -25.68 -12.97
N ARG A 538 5.98 -25.75 -11.64
CA ARG A 538 5.88 -27.01 -10.89
C ARG A 538 4.47 -27.59 -10.97
N LEU A 539 3.45 -26.75 -10.75
CA LEU A 539 2.05 -27.17 -10.80
C LEU A 539 1.60 -27.64 -12.19
N ASP A 540 2.06 -26.98 -13.25
CA ASP A 540 1.71 -27.35 -14.63
C ASP A 540 2.35 -28.67 -15.05
N ALA A 541 3.57 -28.96 -14.57
CA ALA A 541 4.27 -30.22 -14.82
C ALA A 541 3.66 -31.44 -14.11
N LEU A 542 2.84 -31.24 -13.06
CA LEU A 542 2.26 -32.33 -12.27
C LEU A 542 1.04 -32.96 -12.96
N ALA A 543 1.03 -34.29 -13.07
CA ALA A 543 -0.15 -35.07 -13.44
C ALA A 543 -1.12 -35.22 -12.25
N GLU A 544 -2.39 -35.58 -12.49
CA GLU A 544 -3.37 -35.78 -11.42
C GLU A 544 -2.93 -36.87 -10.42
N GLY A 545 -3.02 -36.56 -9.13
CA GLY A 545 -2.60 -37.45 -8.04
C GLY A 545 -1.12 -37.37 -7.67
N ASP A 546 -0.30 -36.70 -8.49
CA ASP A 546 1.11 -36.49 -8.19
C ASP A 546 1.32 -35.31 -7.23
N ILE A 547 2.50 -35.33 -6.60
CA ILE A 547 2.98 -34.26 -5.73
C ILE A 547 4.37 -33.80 -6.16
N ASP A 548 4.66 -32.53 -5.92
CA ASP A 548 6.01 -31.98 -5.93
C ASP A 548 6.29 -31.30 -4.58
N THR A 549 7.56 -31.18 -4.22
CA THR A 549 7.97 -30.60 -2.95
C THR A 549 9.16 -29.67 -3.13
N SER A 550 9.20 -28.60 -2.34
CA SER A 550 10.34 -27.68 -2.30
C SER A 550 10.67 -27.31 -0.86
N VAL A 551 11.96 -27.24 -0.53
CA VAL A 551 12.46 -26.72 0.74
C VAL A 551 13.35 -25.54 0.43
N TYR A 552 13.14 -24.43 1.14
CA TYR A 552 13.93 -23.22 0.99
C TYR A 552 13.98 -22.45 2.32
N ARG A 553 14.77 -21.37 2.34
CA ARG A 553 14.85 -20.44 3.45
C ARG A 553 14.66 -19.02 2.95
N ASN A 554 13.97 -18.18 3.72
CA ASN A 554 13.85 -16.77 3.37
C ASN A 554 15.14 -16.04 3.76
N ALA A 555 15.57 -15.10 2.92
CA ALA A 555 16.75 -14.27 3.20
C ALA A 555 16.61 -13.56 4.56
N GLY A 556 17.63 -13.70 5.42
CA GLY A 556 17.65 -13.09 6.75
C GLY A 556 16.91 -13.86 7.85
N SER A 557 16.34 -15.05 7.56
CA SER A 557 15.73 -15.89 8.61
C SER A 557 16.77 -16.36 9.62
N PRO A 558 16.45 -16.52 10.92
CA PRO A 558 17.32 -17.18 11.89
C PRO A 558 17.76 -18.59 11.44
N PRO A 559 18.92 -19.09 11.92
CA PRO A 559 19.30 -20.49 11.73
C PRO A 559 18.22 -21.44 12.27
N GLY A 560 17.90 -22.48 11.49
CA GLY A 560 16.90 -23.49 11.80
C GLY A 560 15.48 -23.15 11.39
N GLU A 561 15.21 -21.96 10.84
CA GLU A 561 13.89 -21.60 10.32
C GLU A 561 13.82 -21.82 8.81
N TRP A 562 13.12 -22.88 8.41
CA TRP A 562 12.98 -23.31 7.02
C TRP A 562 11.53 -23.22 6.56
N ARG A 563 11.35 -23.20 5.24
CA ARG A 563 10.05 -23.33 4.59
C ARG A 563 10.01 -24.60 3.78
N PHE A 564 8.89 -25.31 3.86
CA PHE A 564 8.61 -26.46 3.02
C PHE A 564 7.29 -26.27 2.31
N THR A 565 7.31 -26.32 0.99
CA THR A 565 6.11 -26.21 0.16
C THR A 565 5.78 -27.55 -0.49
N LEU A 566 4.54 -28.00 -0.30
CA LEU A 566 3.97 -29.19 -0.94
C LEU A 566 2.97 -28.75 -2.01
N TYR A 567 3.24 -29.14 -3.25
CA TYR A 567 2.38 -28.92 -4.39
C TYR A 567 1.59 -30.20 -4.68
N VAL A 568 0.27 -30.09 -4.82
CA VAL A 568 -0.61 -31.24 -5.06
C VAL A 568 -1.50 -31.01 -6.27
N ALA A 569 -1.58 -32.03 -7.12
CA ALA A 569 -2.49 -32.10 -8.24
C ALA A 569 -3.75 -32.91 -7.88
N GLY A 570 -4.92 -32.27 -7.84
CA GLY A 570 -6.19 -32.92 -7.53
C GLY A 570 -6.77 -32.52 -6.18
N ALA A 571 -7.33 -33.48 -5.45
CA ALA A 571 -7.99 -33.23 -4.18
C ALA A 571 -6.99 -32.79 -3.09
N GLY A 572 -7.44 -31.88 -2.21
CA GLY A 572 -6.65 -31.41 -1.08
C GLY A 572 -6.26 -32.55 -0.15
N VAL A 573 -5.14 -32.39 0.55
CA VAL A 573 -4.58 -33.42 1.44
C VAL A 573 -4.77 -33.02 2.89
N SER A 574 -5.07 -34.01 3.74
CA SER A 574 -5.18 -33.80 5.19
C SER A 574 -3.80 -33.66 5.84
N LEU A 575 -3.68 -32.72 6.77
CA LEU A 575 -2.55 -32.56 7.68
C LEU A 575 -2.12 -33.86 8.36
N SER A 576 -3.07 -34.73 8.71
CA SER A 576 -2.77 -36.01 9.38
C SER A 576 -1.92 -36.96 8.53
N ARG A 577 -1.86 -36.73 7.21
CA ARG A 577 -1.00 -37.47 6.28
C ARG A 577 0.39 -36.86 6.15
N VAL A 578 0.50 -35.53 6.17
CA VAL A 578 1.78 -34.80 5.95
C VAL A 578 2.61 -34.74 7.23
N LEU A 579 1.97 -34.46 8.38
CA LEU A 579 2.64 -34.24 9.66
C LEU A 579 3.55 -35.41 10.09
N PRO A 580 3.13 -36.69 10.01
CA PRO A 580 4.00 -37.81 10.41
C PRO A 580 5.26 -37.89 9.56
N VAL A 581 5.17 -37.58 8.27
CA VAL A 581 6.30 -37.64 7.33
C VAL A 581 7.35 -36.60 7.72
N LEU A 582 6.93 -35.35 7.94
CA LEU A 582 7.82 -34.27 8.35
C LEU A 582 8.43 -34.52 9.73
N HIS A 583 7.62 -34.93 10.71
CA HIS A 583 8.10 -35.22 12.05
C HIS A 583 9.14 -36.36 12.07
N SER A 584 9.02 -37.35 11.18
CA SER A 584 10.01 -38.43 11.07
C SER A 584 11.40 -37.96 10.62
N LEU A 585 11.48 -36.82 9.94
CA LEU A 585 12.76 -36.18 9.54
C LEU A 585 13.37 -35.35 10.67
N GLY A 586 12.70 -35.25 11.83
CA GLY A 586 13.19 -34.53 13.01
C GLY A 586 12.97 -33.03 12.96
N VAL A 587 12.09 -32.55 12.07
CA VAL A 587 11.68 -31.15 11.99
C VAL A 587 10.35 -30.93 12.71
N GLU A 588 10.22 -29.78 13.35
CA GLU A 588 8.98 -29.33 14.00
C GLU A 588 8.20 -28.43 13.04
N MET A 589 6.88 -28.61 12.94
CA MET A 589 6.03 -27.71 12.19
C MET A 589 5.52 -26.60 13.12
N VAL A 590 5.66 -25.35 12.69
CA VAL A 590 5.25 -24.15 13.45
C VAL A 590 3.92 -23.59 12.95
N ASP A 591 3.71 -23.57 11.64
CA ASP A 591 2.55 -22.96 10.97
C ASP A 591 2.31 -23.62 9.60
N GLU A 592 1.08 -23.53 9.09
CA GLU A 592 0.65 -24.01 7.77
C GLU A 592 -0.20 -22.95 7.07
N ARG A 593 0.08 -22.72 5.79
CA ARG A 593 -0.75 -21.88 4.92
C ARG A 593 -1.19 -22.65 3.67
N PRO A 594 -2.48 -23.06 3.59
CA PRO A 594 -3.02 -23.72 2.42
C PRO A 594 -3.57 -22.72 1.40
N TYR A 595 -3.20 -22.89 0.14
CA TYR A 595 -3.71 -22.14 -1.00
C TYR A 595 -4.36 -23.09 -2.00
N GLN A 596 -5.66 -22.91 -2.21
CA GLN A 596 -6.42 -23.66 -3.21
C GLN A 596 -6.48 -22.86 -4.52
N LEU A 597 -6.09 -23.49 -5.62
CA LEU A 597 -6.23 -22.93 -6.96
C LEU A 597 -7.26 -23.76 -7.73
N VAL A 598 -8.29 -23.07 -8.24
CA VAL A 598 -9.31 -23.67 -9.10
C VAL A 598 -9.12 -23.10 -10.50
N LEU A 599 -8.68 -23.95 -11.43
CA LEU A 599 -8.45 -23.54 -12.82
C LEU A 599 -9.80 -23.38 -13.56
N PRO A 600 -9.85 -22.59 -14.66
CA PRO A 600 -11.08 -22.38 -15.42
C PRO A 600 -11.71 -23.66 -15.98
N ASP A 601 -10.93 -24.71 -16.19
CA ASP A 601 -11.38 -26.04 -16.64
C ASP A 601 -11.90 -26.93 -15.50
N GLY A 602 -11.91 -26.43 -14.26
CA GLY A 602 -12.37 -27.13 -13.06
C GLY A 602 -11.31 -27.98 -12.37
N ARG A 603 -10.09 -28.11 -12.92
CA ARG A 603 -9.00 -28.81 -12.23
C ARG A 603 -8.60 -28.07 -10.96
N GLN A 604 -8.29 -28.84 -9.93
CA GLN A 604 -7.86 -28.31 -8.63
C GLN A 604 -6.38 -28.55 -8.41
N ARG A 605 -5.70 -27.51 -7.94
CA ARG A 605 -4.30 -27.53 -7.51
C ARG A 605 -4.21 -26.96 -6.11
N TRP A 606 -3.30 -27.50 -5.30
CA TRP A 606 -3.08 -27.03 -3.94
C TRP A 606 -1.60 -26.70 -3.72
N ILE A 607 -1.35 -25.63 -2.98
CA ILE A 607 -0.04 -25.25 -2.49
C ILE A 607 -0.14 -25.18 -0.98
N TYR A 608 0.61 -26.00 -0.27
CA TYR A 608 0.70 -25.95 1.18
C TYR A 608 2.09 -25.46 1.57
N ASP A 609 2.19 -24.28 2.17
CA ASP A 609 3.46 -23.74 2.69
C ASP A 609 3.55 -23.94 4.21
N PHE A 610 4.56 -24.71 4.64
CA PHE A 610 4.78 -25.13 6.03
C PHE A 610 6.02 -24.49 6.64
N ALA A 611 5.85 -23.95 7.85
CA ALA A 611 6.91 -23.32 8.61
C ALA A 611 7.60 -24.41 9.39
N LEU A 612 8.88 -24.65 9.10
CA LEU A 612 9.63 -25.69 9.75
C LEU A 612 10.66 -25.08 10.68
N ARG A 613 10.77 -25.68 11.87
CA ARG A 613 11.84 -25.43 12.82
C ARG A 613 12.70 -26.68 12.93
N VAL A 614 13.97 -26.53 12.59
CA VAL A 614 14.97 -27.57 12.80
C VAL A 614 15.52 -27.43 14.23
N PRO A 615 15.41 -28.45 15.09
CA PRO A 615 15.91 -28.36 16.46
C PRO A 615 17.41 -28.01 16.51
N PRO A 616 17.85 -27.11 17.42
CA PRO A 616 19.26 -26.69 17.49
C PRO A 616 20.24 -27.83 17.71
N ALA A 617 19.82 -28.89 18.41
CA ALA A 617 20.64 -30.08 18.62
C ALA A 617 20.89 -30.87 17.32
N LEU A 618 19.96 -30.81 16.36
CA LEU A 618 20.13 -31.41 15.05
C LEU A 618 21.12 -30.59 14.22
N LEU A 619 20.95 -29.26 14.19
CA LEU A 619 21.85 -28.37 13.45
C LEU A 619 23.30 -28.46 13.93
N ARG A 620 23.54 -28.50 15.25
CA ARG A 620 24.90 -28.59 15.82
C ARG A 620 25.61 -29.91 15.52
N ASN A 621 24.85 -30.99 15.41
CA ASN A 621 25.39 -32.34 15.26
C ASN A 621 25.28 -32.86 13.81
N ALA A 622 24.76 -32.05 12.90
CA ALA A 622 24.68 -32.38 11.49
C ALA A 622 26.10 -32.41 10.90
N LEU A 623 26.37 -33.44 10.11
CA LEU A 623 27.68 -33.62 9.46
C LEU A 623 27.89 -32.73 8.23
N ASP A 624 26.84 -32.06 7.78
CA ASP A 624 26.85 -31.15 6.65
C ASP A 624 27.06 -29.71 7.19
N PRO A 625 28.29 -29.17 7.18
CA PRO A 625 28.58 -27.84 7.73
C PRO A 625 27.94 -26.70 6.93
N GLU A 626 27.46 -26.98 5.70
CA GLU A 626 26.80 -26.03 4.80
C GLU A 626 25.31 -26.32 4.65
N LEU A 627 24.72 -27.08 5.60
CA LEU A 627 23.32 -27.51 5.57
C LEU A 627 22.35 -26.37 5.24
N GLU A 628 22.62 -25.17 5.79
CA GLU A 628 21.81 -23.98 5.57
C GLU A 628 22.24 -23.15 4.34
N ALA A 629 23.54 -23.04 4.08
CA ALA A 629 24.06 -22.27 2.93
C ALA A 629 23.63 -22.89 1.58
N ASN A 630 23.44 -24.21 1.55
CA ASN A 630 22.94 -24.95 0.40
C ASN A 630 21.44 -24.72 0.12
N LEU A 631 20.69 -24.21 1.12
CA LEU A 631 19.29 -23.80 0.93
C LEU A 631 19.19 -22.37 0.38
N ASP A 632 20.19 -21.52 0.62
CA ASP A 632 20.20 -20.11 0.22
C ASP A 632 20.70 -19.91 -1.23
N SER A 633 21.55 -20.81 -1.75
CA SER A 633 22.31 -20.59 -2.99
C SER A 633 21.80 -21.34 -4.23
N GLY A 634 20.89 -22.32 -4.08
CA GLY A 634 20.37 -23.13 -5.20
C GLY A 634 21.43 -23.89 -6.01
N ALA A 635 22.70 -23.87 -5.57
CA ALA A 635 23.87 -24.19 -6.40
C ALA A 635 24.15 -25.70 -6.51
N ASP A 636 23.66 -26.52 -5.59
CA ASP A 636 23.80 -27.99 -5.62
C ASP A 636 22.43 -28.68 -5.65
N ALA A 637 21.64 -28.38 -6.69
CA ALA A 637 20.24 -28.80 -6.81
C ALA A 637 20.00 -30.32 -6.88
N GLU A 638 21.00 -31.13 -7.26
CA GLU A 638 20.83 -32.59 -7.40
C GLU A 638 21.26 -33.38 -6.16
N HIS A 639 22.20 -32.88 -5.35
CA HIS A 639 22.78 -33.62 -4.21
C HIS A 639 22.68 -32.88 -2.87
N GLY A 640 22.21 -31.62 -2.85
CA GLY A 640 22.08 -30.80 -1.66
C GLY A 640 20.95 -31.25 -0.71
N VAL A 641 20.90 -30.61 0.46
CA VAL A 641 19.92 -30.93 1.53
C VAL A 641 18.48 -30.84 1.03
N ALA A 642 18.14 -29.83 0.23
CA ALA A 642 16.82 -29.65 -0.35
C ALA A 642 16.38 -30.87 -1.17
N ALA A 643 17.29 -31.40 -2.01
CA ALA A 643 17.02 -32.57 -2.84
C ALA A 643 16.85 -33.84 -2.00
N ARG A 644 17.75 -34.07 -1.03
CA ARG A 644 17.67 -35.23 -0.12
C ARG A 644 16.39 -35.22 0.71
N PHE A 645 16.03 -34.06 1.27
CA PHE A 645 14.80 -33.88 2.05
C PHE A 645 13.56 -34.12 1.18
N SER A 646 13.48 -33.46 0.02
CA SER A 646 12.36 -33.59 -0.92
C SER A 646 12.19 -35.03 -1.40
N ALA A 647 13.29 -35.70 -1.78
CA ALA A 647 13.27 -37.10 -2.19
C ALA A 647 12.83 -38.03 -1.04
N ALA A 648 13.24 -37.77 0.20
CA ALA A 648 12.81 -38.53 1.37
C ALA A 648 11.30 -38.38 1.60
N VAL A 649 10.77 -37.15 1.58
CA VAL A 649 9.34 -36.86 1.70
C VAL A 649 8.54 -37.59 0.62
N SER A 650 8.92 -37.45 -0.65
CA SER A 650 8.25 -38.13 -1.76
C SER A 650 8.29 -39.64 -1.64
N SER A 651 9.44 -40.22 -1.24
CA SER A 651 9.55 -41.68 -1.05
C SER A 651 8.64 -42.21 0.07
N MET A 652 8.47 -41.45 1.16
CA MET A 652 7.54 -41.79 2.23
C MET A 652 6.09 -41.60 1.80
N TRP A 653 5.81 -40.57 0.99
CA TRP A 653 4.47 -40.26 0.50
C TRP A 653 3.87 -41.37 -0.38
N PHE A 654 4.68 -41.95 -1.26
CA PHE A 654 4.31 -43.06 -2.14
C PHE A 654 4.49 -44.45 -1.48
N GLY A 655 4.99 -44.49 -0.24
CA GLY A 655 5.16 -45.72 0.54
C GLY A 655 6.34 -46.59 0.10
N ASP A 656 7.36 -45.98 -0.51
CA ASP A 656 8.64 -46.62 -0.85
C ASP A 656 9.62 -46.63 0.33
N ALA A 657 9.41 -45.77 1.33
CA ALA A 657 10.12 -45.75 2.61
C ALA A 657 9.14 -45.76 3.81
N GLU A 658 9.55 -46.36 4.93
CA GLU A 658 8.79 -46.30 6.20
C GLU A 658 8.92 -44.91 6.85
N VAL A 659 7.87 -44.47 7.53
CA VAL A 659 7.85 -43.25 8.35
C VAL A 659 8.28 -43.61 9.78
N ASP A 660 9.57 -43.49 10.08
CA ASP A 660 10.14 -43.79 11.41
C ASP A 660 11.32 -42.87 11.77
N GLY A 661 11.81 -42.98 13.01
CA GLY A 661 12.88 -42.10 13.51
C GLY A 661 14.23 -42.24 12.78
N LEU A 662 14.47 -43.29 11.98
CA LEU A 662 15.73 -43.38 11.21
C LEU A 662 15.78 -42.32 10.09
N ASN A 663 14.64 -41.77 9.68
CA ASN A 663 14.58 -40.75 8.64
C ASN A 663 15.30 -39.45 9.05
N GLU A 664 15.44 -39.16 10.34
CA GLU A 664 16.27 -38.05 10.85
C GLU A 664 17.73 -38.11 10.36
N LEU A 665 18.25 -39.30 10.00
CA LEU A 665 19.60 -39.45 9.45
C LEU A 665 19.78 -38.75 8.10
N VAL A 666 18.70 -38.42 7.39
CA VAL A 666 18.76 -37.61 6.18
C VAL A 666 19.37 -36.24 6.46
N LEU A 667 18.99 -35.64 7.59
CA LEU A 667 19.53 -34.34 8.00
C LEU A 667 20.76 -34.48 8.90
N ARG A 668 20.76 -35.40 9.87
CA ARG A 668 21.87 -35.56 10.82
C ARG A 668 23.14 -36.09 10.16
N ALA A 669 23.02 -37.09 9.30
CA ALA A 669 24.16 -37.80 8.70
C ALA A 669 24.34 -37.46 7.20
N GLY A 670 23.48 -36.62 6.63
CA GLY A 670 23.53 -36.25 5.21
C GLY A 670 23.17 -37.40 4.27
N LEU A 671 22.47 -38.42 4.77
CA LEU A 671 22.13 -39.61 3.99
C LEU A 671 20.96 -39.36 3.04
N ASN A 672 20.94 -40.07 1.91
CA ASN A 672 19.73 -40.18 1.11
C ASN A 672 18.78 -41.24 1.68
N TRP A 673 17.50 -41.20 1.29
CA TRP A 673 16.49 -42.13 1.83
C TRP A 673 16.80 -43.61 1.55
N ARG A 674 17.49 -43.92 0.44
CA ARG A 674 17.88 -45.29 0.08
C ARG A 674 18.98 -45.84 0.99
N GLN A 675 19.93 -45.00 1.39
CA GLN A 675 20.96 -45.33 2.38
C GLN A 675 20.31 -45.58 3.75
N VAL A 676 19.33 -44.76 4.14
CA VAL A 676 18.56 -45.00 5.37
C VAL A 676 17.80 -46.33 5.31
N VAL A 677 17.25 -46.70 4.15
CA VAL A 677 16.62 -48.03 3.92
C VAL A 677 17.60 -49.18 4.14
N VAL A 678 18.89 -49.04 3.79
CA VAL A 678 19.91 -50.06 4.06
C VAL A 678 20.11 -50.25 5.57
N LEU A 679 20.29 -49.16 6.31
CA LEU A 679 20.44 -49.22 7.78
C LEU A 679 19.18 -49.79 8.44
N ARG A 680 18.00 -49.41 7.94
CA ARG A 680 16.71 -49.94 8.39
C ARG A 680 16.59 -51.44 8.14
N ALA A 681 17.03 -51.93 6.99
CA ALA A 681 17.01 -53.36 6.67
C ALA A 681 17.91 -54.16 7.62
N TYR A 682 19.10 -53.65 7.96
CA TYR A 682 19.96 -54.28 8.98
C TYR A 682 19.32 -54.25 10.38
N ALA A 683 18.67 -53.14 10.76
CA ALA A 683 17.94 -53.07 12.04
C ALA A 683 16.81 -54.11 12.10
N LYS A 684 16.00 -54.25 11.04
CA LYS A 684 14.92 -55.25 10.94
C LYS A 684 15.47 -56.69 10.96
N TYR A 685 16.59 -56.93 10.29
CA TYR A 685 17.27 -58.22 10.35
C TYR A 685 17.76 -58.57 11.77
N LEU A 686 18.31 -57.60 12.51
CA LEU A 686 18.68 -57.81 13.92
C LEU A 686 17.47 -58.18 14.79
N GLN A 687 16.31 -57.56 14.55
CA GLN A 687 15.09 -57.96 15.23
C GLN A 687 14.70 -59.40 14.93
N GLN A 688 14.80 -59.80 13.65
CA GLN A 688 14.54 -61.18 13.24
C GLN A 688 15.52 -62.17 13.89
N ALA A 689 16.79 -61.78 14.05
CA ALA A 689 17.81 -62.55 14.77
C ALA A 689 17.58 -62.62 16.29
N ARG A 690 16.50 -62.02 16.81
CA ARG A 690 16.17 -61.89 18.25
C ARG A 690 17.26 -61.16 19.03
N PHE A 691 17.83 -60.12 18.43
CA PHE A 691 18.76 -59.23 19.10
C PHE A 691 18.11 -58.56 20.32
N ALA A 692 18.88 -58.29 21.37
CA ALA A 692 18.34 -57.88 22.67
C ALA A 692 17.70 -56.48 22.68
N TYR A 693 17.96 -55.65 21.67
CA TYR A 693 17.55 -54.25 21.61
C TYR A 693 16.43 -54.03 20.60
N THR A 694 15.48 -53.14 20.94
CA THR A 694 14.33 -52.79 20.08
C THR A 694 14.73 -51.91 18.89
N LYS A 695 13.83 -51.75 17.90
CA LYS A 695 14.03 -50.86 16.73
C LYS A 695 14.39 -49.45 17.19
N ASP A 696 13.63 -48.94 18.15
CA ASP A 696 13.75 -47.56 18.63
C ASP A 696 15.07 -47.35 19.38
N SER A 697 15.55 -48.35 20.11
CA SER A 697 16.86 -48.30 20.76
C SER A 697 18.00 -48.31 19.74
N ILE A 698 17.90 -49.14 18.70
CA ILE A 698 18.85 -49.14 17.58
C ILE A 698 18.85 -47.78 16.87
N ALA A 699 17.66 -47.25 16.55
CA ALA A 699 17.52 -45.95 15.90
C ALA A 699 18.14 -44.84 16.76
N ARG A 700 17.85 -44.80 18.07
CA ARG A 700 18.43 -43.81 18.99
C ARG A 700 19.96 -43.86 19.01
N VAL A 701 20.57 -45.05 18.97
CA VAL A 701 22.03 -45.19 18.92
C VAL A 701 22.60 -44.66 17.59
N LEU A 702 21.98 -44.98 16.46
CA LEU A 702 22.42 -44.45 15.15
C LEU A 702 22.26 -42.92 15.07
N LEU A 703 21.16 -42.38 15.60
CA LEU A 703 20.91 -40.93 15.63
C LEU A 703 21.85 -40.16 16.55
N ALA A 704 22.33 -40.80 17.61
CA ALA A 704 23.35 -40.26 18.51
C ALA A 704 24.77 -40.35 17.93
N ASN A 705 24.99 -41.20 16.92
CA ASN A 705 26.30 -41.42 16.28
C ASN A 705 26.21 -41.25 14.75
N PRO A 706 25.90 -40.05 14.24
CA PRO A 706 25.67 -39.82 12.82
C PRO A 706 26.92 -40.10 11.95
N MET A 707 28.13 -39.87 12.47
CA MET A 707 29.39 -40.21 11.79
C MET A 707 29.48 -41.69 11.46
N MET A 708 29.18 -42.54 12.45
CA MET A 708 29.20 -43.99 12.27
C MET A 708 28.06 -44.46 11.38
N ALA A 709 26.87 -43.88 11.51
CA ALA A 709 25.74 -44.18 10.61
C ALA A 709 26.11 -43.93 9.14
N ARG A 710 26.80 -42.80 8.87
CA ARG A 710 27.36 -42.50 7.56
C ARG A 710 28.47 -43.46 7.17
N GLY A 711 29.43 -43.72 8.06
CA GLY A 711 30.51 -44.66 7.82
C GLY A 711 30.02 -46.09 7.49
N PHE A 712 28.92 -46.55 8.09
CA PHE A 712 28.30 -47.83 7.73
C PHE A 712 27.77 -47.84 6.30
N THR A 713 27.18 -46.74 5.84
CA THR A 713 26.73 -46.62 4.45
C THR A 713 27.90 -46.49 3.48
N GLU A 714 28.96 -45.77 3.86
CA GLU A 714 30.21 -45.67 3.10
C GLU A 714 30.89 -47.05 2.97
N LEU A 715 30.95 -47.84 4.05
CA LEU A 715 31.47 -49.20 4.03
C LEU A 715 30.63 -50.12 3.14
N PHE A 716 29.30 -50.02 3.21
CA PHE A 716 28.40 -50.78 2.36
C PHE A 716 28.60 -50.44 0.87
N GLU A 717 28.70 -49.16 0.55
CA GLU A 717 28.98 -48.69 -0.81
C GLU A 717 30.36 -49.16 -1.29
N ALA A 718 31.39 -49.08 -0.45
CA ALA A 718 32.74 -49.55 -0.77
C ALA A 718 32.80 -51.06 -1.08
N TYR A 719 31.87 -51.87 -0.53
CA TYR A 719 31.78 -53.30 -0.86
C TYR A 719 30.99 -53.60 -2.13
N PHE A 720 29.95 -52.82 -2.44
CA PHE A 720 28.91 -53.26 -3.38
C PHE A 720 28.56 -52.29 -4.50
N ASP A 721 29.01 -51.04 -4.43
CA ASP A 721 28.79 -50.06 -5.49
C ASP A 721 29.76 -50.33 -6.66
N PRO A 722 29.28 -50.77 -7.84
CA PRO A 722 30.15 -51.08 -8.97
C PRO A 722 30.99 -49.89 -9.44
N GLU A 723 30.51 -48.66 -9.27
CA GLU A 723 31.23 -47.46 -9.70
C GLU A 723 32.38 -47.14 -8.74
N ARG A 724 32.17 -47.31 -7.43
CA ARG A 724 33.23 -47.08 -6.43
C ARG A 724 34.23 -48.21 -6.32
N VAL A 725 33.81 -49.47 -6.44
CA VAL A 725 34.70 -50.63 -6.36
C VAL A 725 35.77 -50.62 -7.46
N ASN A 726 35.45 -50.02 -8.61
CA ASN A 726 36.38 -49.89 -9.74
C ASN A 726 37.10 -48.53 -9.79
N SER A 727 36.93 -47.67 -8.78
CA SER A 727 37.54 -46.34 -8.73
C SER A 727 38.85 -46.37 -7.96
N ASP A 728 39.93 -45.88 -8.58
CA ASP A 728 41.25 -45.71 -7.94
C ASP A 728 41.25 -44.66 -6.81
N SER A 729 40.22 -43.81 -6.74
CA SER A 729 40.10 -42.74 -5.72
C SER A 729 39.24 -43.12 -4.51
N ALA A 730 38.61 -44.29 -4.51
CA ALA A 730 37.76 -44.73 -3.41
C ALA A 730 38.59 -45.23 -2.22
N GLU A 731 38.23 -44.82 -0.99
CA GLU A 731 38.85 -45.35 0.22
C GLU A 731 38.59 -46.87 0.30
N PRO A 732 39.63 -47.71 0.50
CA PRO A 732 39.45 -49.15 0.59
C PRO A 732 38.48 -49.53 1.73
N ALA A 733 37.58 -50.49 1.48
CA ALA A 733 36.63 -50.95 2.49
C ALA A 733 37.32 -51.41 3.81
N ALA A 734 38.55 -51.93 3.72
CA ALA A 734 39.35 -52.30 4.89
C ALA A 734 39.76 -51.09 5.75
N ASP A 735 39.97 -49.92 5.15
CA ASP A 735 40.37 -48.70 5.85
C ASP A 735 39.16 -48.08 6.55
N ILE A 736 38.02 -48.00 5.87
CA ILE A 736 36.74 -47.58 6.46
C ILE A 736 36.36 -48.51 7.62
N SER A 737 36.52 -49.82 7.47
CA SER A 737 36.25 -50.79 8.55
C SER A 737 37.15 -50.57 9.76
N ARG A 738 38.46 -50.36 9.57
CA ARG A 738 39.39 -50.07 10.68
C ARG A 738 39.07 -48.74 11.36
N ARG A 739 38.68 -47.71 10.60
CA ARG A 739 38.22 -46.43 11.12
C ARG A 739 36.97 -46.61 11.99
N LEU A 740 35.97 -47.32 11.48
CA LEU A 740 34.74 -47.62 12.23
C LEU A 740 35.03 -48.44 13.50
N GLU A 741 35.93 -49.43 13.46
CA GLU A 741 36.33 -50.19 14.66
C GLU A 741 36.92 -49.28 15.74
N ALA A 742 37.85 -48.40 15.36
CA ALA A 742 38.47 -47.46 16.29
C ALA A 742 37.46 -46.44 16.85
N GLU A 743 36.54 -45.95 16.02
CA GLU A 743 35.46 -45.07 16.46
C GLU A 743 34.52 -45.79 17.44
N ILE A 744 34.18 -47.06 17.17
CA ILE A 744 33.32 -47.88 18.05
C ILE A 744 34.02 -48.15 19.39
N ASP A 745 35.32 -48.46 19.37
CA ASP A 745 36.12 -48.66 20.60
C ASP A 745 36.14 -47.42 21.51
N ALA A 746 35.93 -46.22 20.95
CA ALA A 746 35.86 -44.97 21.70
C ALA A 746 34.46 -44.69 22.32
N VAL A 747 33.45 -45.51 22.04
CA VAL A 747 32.08 -45.32 22.54
C VAL A 747 31.98 -45.71 24.02
N VAL A 748 31.51 -44.77 24.86
CA VAL A 748 31.40 -44.97 26.31
C VAL A 748 30.24 -45.91 26.70
N SER A 749 29.14 -45.91 25.94
CA SER A 749 27.96 -46.73 26.24
C SER A 749 28.12 -48.16 25.72
N LEU A 750 28.08 -49.13 26.63
CA LEU A 750 28.14 -50.57 26.31
C LEU A 750 27.01 -51.02 25.38
N ASP A 751 25.81 -50.45 25.55
CA ASP A 751 24.67 -50.77 24.69
C ASP A 751 24.88 -50.21 23.28
N ALA A 752 25.43 -49.01 23.16
CA ALA A 752 25.76 -48.41 21.87
C ALA A 752 26.87 -49.19 21.16
N ASP A 753 27.95 -49.56 21.87
CA ASP A 753 29.03 -50.41 21.36
C ASP A 753 28.48 -51.72 20.75
N ARG A 754 27.64 -52.43 21.50
CA ARG A 754 27.03 -53.70 21.04
C ARG A 754 26.20 -53.52 19.78
N ILE A 755 25.38 -52.47 19.70
CA ILE A 755 24.55 -52.17 18.53
C ILE A 755 25.44 -51.83 17.33
N LEU A 756 26.45 -50.97 17.51
CA LEU A 756 27.32 -50.53 16.43
C LEU A 756 28.21 -51.67 15.89
N ARG A 757 28.76 -52.52 16.78
CA ARG A 757 29.48 -53.74 16.38
C ARG A 757 28.58 -54.72 15.63
N ALA A 758 27.31 -54.84 16.02
CA ALA A 758 26.35 -55.66 15.30
C ALA A 758 26.15 -55.18 13.86
N PHE A 759 26.02 -53.86 13.65
CA PHE A 759 25.93 -53.27 12.31
C PHE A 759 27.19 -53.54 11.48
N LEU A 760 28.38 -53.30 12.05
CA LEU A 760 29.64 -53.57 11.38
C LEU A 760 29.75 -55.05 10.96
N ALA A 761 29.41 -55.97 11.87
CA ALA A 761 29.45 -57.41 11.60
C ALA A 761 28.49 -57.82 10.47
N LEU A 762 27.27 -57.28 10.44
CA LEU A 762 26.29 -57.58 9.39
C LEU A 762 26.72 -57.06 8.01
N ILE A 763 27.24 -55.83 7.94
CA ILE A 763 27.72 -55.25 6.68
C ILE A 763 28.88 -56.08 6.15
N SER A 764 29.86 -56.41 7.01
CA SER A 764 31.02 -57.24 6.65
C SER A 764 30.68 -58.69 6.32
N ALA A 765 29.57 -59.21 6.82
CA ALA A 765 29.05 -60.55 6.50
C ALA A 765 28.13 -60.56 5.26
N THR A 766 27.84 -59.41 4.66
CA THR A 766 27.05 -59.33 3.43
C THR A 766 27.90 -59.77 2.24
N LEU A 767 27.34 -60.66 1.41
CA LEU A 767 28.01 -61.24 0.24
C LEU A 767 27.59 -60.59 -1.07
N ARG A 768 26.34 -60.13 -1.16
CA ARG A 768 25.79 -59.45 -2.35
C ARG A 768 24.50 -58.74 -2.01
N THR A 769 24.18 -57.73 -2.81
CA THR A 769 22.95 -56.95 -2.73
C THR A 769 22.40 -56.62 -4.12
N ASN A 770 21.12 -56.30 -4.22
CA ASN A 770 20.52 -55.72 -5.43
C ASN A 770 20.40 -54.18 -5.37
N HIS A 771 20.91 -53.53 -4.31
CA HIS A 771 20.74 -52.08 -4.06
C HIS A 771 21.15 -51.18 -5.24
N PHE A 772 22.25 -51.52 -5.90
CA PHE A 772 22.82 -50.76 -7.04
C PHE A 772 22.31 -51.22 -8.40
N ARG A 773 21.48 -52.28 -8.45
CA ARG A 773 20.88 -52.69 -9.73
C ARG A 773 19.88 -51.64 -10.20
N ARG A 774 19.81 -51.48 -11.52
CA ARG A 774 18.77 -50.73 -12.23
C ARG A 774 18.15 -51.65 -13.28
N ASP A 775 16.88 -51.45 -13.59
CA ASP A 775 16.20 -52.12 -14.69
C ASP A 775 16.46 -51.42 -16.04
N ALA A 776 15.84 -51.90 -17.12
CA ALA A 776 16.02 -51.33 -18.46
C ALA A 776 15.50 -49.89 -18.61
N ALA A 777 14.64 -49.43 -17.70
CA ALA A 777 14.15 -48.06 -17.63
C ALA A 777 14.97 -47.19 -16.66
N GLY A 778 16.09 -47.71 -16.14
CA GLY A 778 16.92 -47.02 -15.17
C GLY A 778 16.33 -46.96 -13.76
N THR A 779 15.24 -47.68 -13.48
CA THR A 779 14.57 -47.66 -12.18
C THR A 779 15.19 -48.68 -11.24
N ALA A 780 15.34 -48.30 -9.97
CA ALA A 780 15.87 -49.20 -8.95
C ALA A 780 14.82 -50.21 -8.46
N PRO A 781 15.22 -51.41 -8.01
CA PRO A 781 14.29 -52.39 -7.44
C PRO A 781 13.52 -51.83 -6.24
N ARG A 782 12.21 -52.12 -6.16
CA ARG A 782 11.34 -51.73 -5.03
C ARG A 782 11.62 -52.50 -3.73
N CYS A 783 12.32 -53.62 -3.81
CA CYS A 783 12.70 -54.43 -2.65
C CYS A 783 14.22 -54.53 -2.57
N LEU A 784 14.77 -54.30 -1.38
CA LEU A 784 16.17 -54.54 -1.07
C LEU A 784 16.36 -56.01 -0.71
N SER A 785 17.40 -56.65 -1.26
CA SER A 785 17.78 -58.01 -0.91
C SER A 785 19.24 -58.05 -0.49
N LEU A 786 19.51 -58.65 0.66
CA LEU A 786 20.83 -58.81 1.26
C LEU A 786 21.11 -60.31 1.42
N LYS A 787 22.17 -60.81 0.80
CA LYS A 787 22.63 -62.19 1.01
C LYS A 787 23.75 -62.18 2.04
N PHE A 788 23.55 -62.85 3.15
CA PHE A 788 24.51 -62.99 4.23
C PHE A 788 25.32 -64.29 4.15
N ASP A 789 26.49 -64.26 4.79
CA ASP A 789 27.20 -65.42 5.32
C ASP A 789 26.90 -65.56 6.83
N PRO A 790 25.91 -66.37 7.22
CA PRO A 790 25.52 -66.52 8.62
C PRO A 790 26.65 -67.04 9.52
N GLN A 791 27.63 -67.76 8.98
CA GLN A 791 28.73 -68.31 9.77
C GLN A 791 29.60 -67.22 10.38
N ARG A 792 29.66 -66.04 9.76
CA ARG A 792 30.40 -64.86 10.22
C ARG A 792 29.60 -63.95 11.15
N ILE A 793 28.35 -64.28 11.45
CA ILE A 793 27.46 -63.45 12.28
C ILE A 793 27.27 -64.13 13.65
N ASP A 794 28.01 -63.67 14.66
CA ASP A 794 27.99 -64.29 15.98
C ASP A 794 26.67 -64.15 16.74
N LEU A 795 25.86 -63.18 16.36
CA LEU A 795 24.57 -62.88 16.95
C LEU A 795 23.47 -63.90 16.57
N LEU A 796 23.69 -64.73 15.54
CA LEU A 796 22.69 -65.69 15.08
C LEU A 796 22.64 -66.96 15.94
N PRO A 797 21.44 -67.46 16.28
CA PRO A 797 21.29 -68.72 16.99
C PRO A 797 21.75 -69.92 16.14
N GLN A 798 22.13 -71.02 16.80
CA GLN A 798 22.39 -72.28 16.11
C GLN A 798 21.07 -73.01 15.77
N PRO A 799 21.00 -73.78 14.67
CA PRO A 799 22.03 -73.99 13.66
C PRO A 799 22.08 -72.86 12.61
N ARG A 800 23.27 -72.34 12.32
CA ARG A 800 23.46 -71.27 11.32
C ARG A 800 23.45 -71.86 9.89
N PRO A 801 22.60 -71.37 8.97
CA PRO A 801 22.58 -71.85 7.59
C PRO A 801 23.87 -71.47 6.84
N ARG A 802 24.11 -72.10 5.69
CA ARG A 802 25.24 -71.75 4.81
C ARG A 802 25.06 -70.39 4.16
N PHE A 803 23.83 -70.04 3.77
CA PHE A 803 23.49 -68.71 3.27
C PHE A 803 22.10 -68.31 3.74
N GLU A 804 21.92 -67.01 3.93
CA GLU A 804 20.64 -66.39 4.29
C GLU A 804 20.39 -65.22 3.36
N ILE A 805 19.19 -65.12 2.79
CA ILE A 805 18.80 -64.02 1.91
C ILE A 805 17.64 -63.30 2.57
N PHE A 806 17.90 -62.12 3.11
CA PHE A 806 16.89 -61.24 3.67
C PHE A 806 16.36 -60.32 2.58
N VAL A 807 15.05 -60.17 2.48
CA VAL A 807 14.36 -59.29 1.55
C VAL A 807 13.53 -58.30 2.36
N TYR A 808 13.71 -57.02 2.08
CA TYR A 808 13.11 -55.91 2.80
C TYR A 808 12.49 -54.88 1.85
N SER A 809 11.27 -54.47 2.17
CA SER A 809 10.59 -53.27 1.68
C SER A 809 9.50 -52.88 2.69
N PRO A 810 8.97 -51.65 2.67
CA PRO A 810 7.85 -51.29 3.55
C PRO A 810 6.61 -52.17 3.42
N ARG A 811 6.50 -52.94 2.31
CA ARG A 811 5.37 -53.82 2.02
C ARG A 811 5.65 -55.30 2.31
N VAL A 812 6.93 -55.69 2.42
CA VAL A 812 7.36 -57.10 2.49
C VAL A 812 8.65 -57.23 3.28
N GLU A 813 8.63 -58.12 4.27
CA GLU A 813 9.82 -58.64 4.93
C GLU A 813 9.84 -60.16 4.78
N GLY A 814 10.99 -60.74 4.43
CA GLY A 814 11.09 -62.18 4.21
C GLY A 814 12.52 -62.68 4.28
N VAL A 815 12.68 -63.94 4.71
CA VAL A 815 13.98 -64.59 4.80
C VAL A 815 14.00 -65.91 4.07
N HIS A 816 15.06 -66.17 3.33
CA HIS A 816 15.28 -67.44 2.66
C HIS A 816 16.57 -68.09 3.14
N LEU A 817 16.42 -69.18 3.91
CA LEU A 817 17.50 -69.92 4.54
C LEU A 817 18.00 -71.06 3.64
N ARG A 818 19.32 -71.22 3.52
CA ARG A 818 19.96 -72.28 2.73
C ARG A 818 21.03 -73.00 3.55
N PHE A 819 20.84 -74.28 3.83
CA PHE A 819 21.84 -75.12 4.52
C PHE A 819 22.87 -75.75 3.56
N GLY A 820 22.70 -75.61 2.24
CA GLY A 820 23.61 -76.14 1.21
C GLY A 820 23.78 -75.23 0.00
N ALA A 821 24.58 -75.65 -0.98
CA ALA A 821 24.82 -74.88 -2.20
C ALA A 821 23.59 -74.84 -3.13
N VAL A 822 22.77 -75.90 -3.11
CA VAL A 822 21.52 -76.02 -3.87
C VAL A 822 20.35 -75.91 -2.89
N ALA A 823 19.35 -75.11 -3.21
CA ALA A 823 18.12 -74.96 -2.44
C ALA A 823 16.89 -75.14 -3.35
N ARG A 824 15.83 -75.75 -2.82
CA ARG A 824 14.49 -75.82 -3.45
C ARG A 824 13.52 -74.99 -2.63
N GLY A 825 12.78 -74.09 -3.26
CA GLY A 825 11.83 -73.17 -2.60
C GLY A 825 12.21 -71.69 -2.74
N GLY A 826 11.31 -70.80 -2.34
CA GLY A 826 11.44 -69.35 -2.35
C GLY A 826 10.58 -68.73 -1.25
N LEU A 827 10.54 -67.40 -1.16
CA LEU A 827 9.70 -66.68 -0.20
C LEU A 827 8.23 -66.92 -0.50
N ARG A 828 7.40 -67.02 0.54
CA ARG A 828 5.95 -67.21 0.41
C ARG A 828 5.23 -66.09 1.13
N TRP A 829 4.24 -65.50 0.46
CA TRP A 829 3.38 -64.52 1.09
C TRP A 829 2.62 -65.16 2.26
N SER A 830 2.60 -64.47 3.39
CA SER A 830 1.88 -64.86 4.60
C SER A 830 0.99 -63.70 5.02
N ASP A 831 -0.30 -63.96 5.21
CA ASP A 831 -1.25 -62.96 5.70
C ASP A 831 -1.14 -62.74 7.23
N ARG A 832 -0.23 -63.46 7.89
CA ARG A 832 0.07 -63.31 9.31
C ARG A 832 1.25 -62.36 9.47
N LEU A 833 0.99 -61.19 10.06
CA LEU A 833 1.95 -60.10 10.26
C LEU A 833 3.25 -60.51 10.99
N GLU A 834 3.23 -61.57 11.81
CA GLU A 834 4.39 -62.05 12.58
C GLU A 834 5.05 -63.33 12.02
N ASP A 835 4.57 -63.86 10.89
CA ASP A 835 5.00 -65.15 10.33
C ASP A 835 5.88 -64.95 9.08
N PHE A 836 7.20 -65.07 9.24
CA PHE A 836 8.19 -64.98 8.15
C PHE A 836 8.29 -66.32 7.41
N ARG A 837 7.85 -66.39 6.13
CA ARG A 837 7.80 -67.64 5.33
C ARG A 837 8.51 -67.63 3.98
#